data_AF-C5BMX8-F1
#
_entry.id   AF-C5BMX8-F1
#
_cell.length_a   1.000
_cell.length_b   1.000
_cell.length_c   1.000
_cell.angle_alpha   90.00
_cell.angle_beta   90.00
_cell.angle_gamma   90.00
#
_symmetry.space_group_name_H-M   'P 1'
#
loop_
_entity.id
_entity.type
_entity.pdbx_description
1 polymer ?
#
loop_
_entity_poly.entity_id
_entity_poly.type
_entity_poly.pdbx_seq_one_letter_code
_entity_poly.pdbx_strand_id
1 'polypeptide(L)'
;MDNFLIRMSTRKRSLVQTCVAVPLLTFLLASCGGAGSDLDSSPNTPPAVGNGNNNDGNNNNGGTVDDNIGNDEADSSGDEADSSGDETEAPVDETSEPDENDNGQSAGGVDELPEPEFEAPPTRDEVSLPSNDAPVNPAPGSELRLPGDYQFNGPGQIISGVTATSSATRNNNATAAKAVDGDMSTRWESEWEDDAWIQFDFGEKTAVGSMKLSWENAHADQYAITISDDGENWYQIRYVNNSPGGTEQFFNLSMNARYLRLNGVERSSQYGYSLYEAEFKTPGTDNAMPVLNTSYASLPMSGEGREPLPAPENPIEMVRFTLADGTLVTRFGMVGRSRHARERGEDWGEIGYGENETVDAAGNPVDKAPGAHLNFVANYFKNRTWGVELIDNTNVAGVTKPKIIVNQYFQQRQKGGGHAFVRRFDDPNVTGFGWMSPGDLLDDSTYLTDGAPCPVMPKPPEGALLNPNSGYNGVIGANDGCSVVFDTYPGHRAIAANSDGVMVPTNQPVQARKLVAGDVIEFTSSFFSTRAAMDEVGDSGAFRYYTNELTYVMGEGLRPWYGVQPRLMNEPLPMATLQGGLGSVSYDYADNSEFIFQQPHNNIGMQNMQRFVEGRRWIHTNLWTGEHNENGNDRNDDGMGLQGPHFNQSSCFGCHINNGRSFAPTAINQRLDTMAVRVGSVAANGQYLPHPVYGHALQMNSRSPVTGKSENWGNGVWVSGFETKNVSLADGTVVELRKPQVSFEGPTPEVYSLRSAQPMIGMGLLEAISDEEILSRARRTPDEDGVMGRANYNYDPETGDVRLGRYGWKASKVSLRHQVANAALLDMSVTSPMYPNRDCLAGPERCNTQSGTDAGLSEDALELMTNYLNLLAVPAQRSVVSGFPNGVAPLSYLDVNPAKIAAGETVFEEIRCSACHVSSIKTSKRSQFDEVREQFIKPYTDMLLHDMGDDLADNFEEGLAKGSMWRTSALWGIGYTKDVAGDVPVGYLHDSRARTLTEAIVWHGGEAETSKQRFVNLSREDREALLAFLGSL
;
A
#
# COMPACT_ATOMS: atom_id res chain seq x y z
N MET A 1 47.65 13.65 47.84
CA MET A 1 46.46 14.53 47.95
C MET A 1 45.26 13.64 47.67
N ASP A 2 44.81 12.76 48.56
CA ASP A 2 44.31 12.96 49.96
C ASP A 2 42.83 13.40 49.94
N ASN A 3 41.88 12.89 50.73
CA ASN A 3 41.72 11.76 51.70
C ASN A 3 40.18 11.61 51.92
N PHE A 4 39.51 10.60 52.49
CA PHE A 4 39.75 9.31 53.20
C PHE A 4 38.34 8.63 53.34
N LEU A 5 38.09 7.35 53.68
CA LEU A 5 38.86 6.10 53.88
C LEU A 5 37.82 4.91 53.91
N ILE A 6 38.28 3.67 54.16
CA ILE A 6 37.55 2.50 54.73
C ILE A 6 36.51 1.77 53.85
N ARG A 7 36.36 0.43 53.90
CA ARG A 7 37.29 -0.73 54.07
C ARG A 7 36.47 -2.03 53.96
N MET A 8 37.01 -3.05 53.28
CA MET A 8 36.86 -4.50 53.62
C MET A 8 35.43 -5.14 53.67
N SER A 9 35.15 -6.19 52.88
CA SER A 9 35.41 -7.63 53.21
C SER A 9 34.25 -8.27 54.01
N THR A 10 33.70 -9.47 53.73
CA THR A 10 34.03 -10.53 52.74
C THR A 10 33.02 -11.70 52.73
N ARG A 11 33.09 -12.51 51.67
CA ARG A 11 33.09 -14.01 51.65
C ARG A 11 31.79 -14.84 51.67
N LYS A 12 31.86 -15.83 50.76
CA LYS A 12 31.26 -17.19 50.76
C LYS A 12 29.78 -17.25 50.39
N ARG A 13 29.38 -18.05 49.38
CA ARG A 13 29.46 -19.53 49.23
C ARG A 13 28.58 -20.22 50.29
N SER A 14 27.77 -21.24 49.95
CA SER A 14 27.89 -22.15 48.80
C SER A 14 26.64 -22.98 48.51
N LEU A 15 26.52 -23.43 47.24
CA LEU A 15 26.04 -24.75 46.80
C LEU A 15 24.61 -25.25 47.13
N VAL A 16 23.76 -25.28 46.09
CA VAL A 16 23.40 -26.50 45.29
C VAL A 16 22.15 -27.38 45.60
N GLN A 17 21.44 -27.69 44.49
CA GLN A 17 20.60 -28.87 44.14
C GLN A 17 19.16 -29.07 44.66
N THR A 18 18.20 -28.98 43.70
CA THR A 18 17.18 -30.00 43.26
C THR A 18 16.22 -30.68 44.27
N CYS A 19 14.98 -31.08 43.95
CA CYS A 19 14.28 -31.23 42.65
C CYS A 19 12.73 -31.38 42.79
N VAL A 20 11.97 -30.97 41.76
CA VAL A 20 10.78 -31.65 41.12
C VAL A 20 9.46 -31.95 41.89
N ALA A 21 8.33 -31.86 41.13
CA ALA A 21 6.93 -32.31 41.37
C ALA A 21 6.06 -31.50 42.38
N VAL A 22 4.85 -30.97 42.10
CA VAL A 22 3.71 -31.22 41.15
C VAL A 22 2.84 -32.44 41.53
N PRO A 23 1.47 -32.38 41.58
CA PRO A 23 0.50 -31.33 41.98
C PRO A 23 -0.57 -31.87 43.00
N LEU A 24 -1.73 -31.20 43.25
CA LEU A 24 -3.09 -31.83 43.32
C LEU A 24 -4.33 -30.90 43.60
N LEU A 25 -5.43 -31.18 42.88
CA LEU A 25 -6.89 -31.21 43.23
C LEU A 25 -7.67 -30.07 43.96
N THR A 26 -8.44 -29.30 43.17
CA THR A 26 -9.94 -29.25 43.06
C THR A 26 -10.87 -29.46 44.30
N PHE A 27 -11.85 -28.54 44.56
CA PHE A 27 -13.34 -28.76 44.49
C PHE A 27 -14.26 -27.56 44.90
N LEU A 28 -15.21 -27.22 44.00
CA LEU A 28 -16.63 -26.80 44.14
C LEU A 28 -17.20 -25.56 44.92
N LEU A 29 -18.07 -24.83 44.20
CA LEU A 29 -19.45 -24.32 44.49
C LEU A 29 -19.87 -23.86 45.90
N ALA A 30 -20.48 -22.65 45.97
CA ALA A 30 -21.94 -22.47 46.13
C ALA A 30 -22.39 -20.99 45.99
N SER A 31 -23.67 -20.76 45.68
CA SER A 31 -24.33 -19.45 45.49
C SER A 31 -25.40 -19.15 46.56
N CYS A 32 -25.80 -17.87 46.72
CA CYS A 32 -27.21 -17.39 46.54
C CYS A 32 -27.58 -16.09 47.29
N GLY A 33 -28.41 -15.26 46.63
CA GLY A 33 -29.45 -14.39 47.23
C GLY A 33 -29.06 -12.94 47.60
N GLY A 34 -29.93 -11.93 47.43
CA GLY A 34 -31.22 -11.89 46.71
C GLY A 34 -32.25 -10.87 47.21
N ALA A 35 -33.16 -10.43 46.31
CA ALA A 35 -34.39 -9.62 46.51
C ALA A 35 -34.23 -8.14 46.97
N GLY A 36 -35.16 -7.21 46.63
CA GLY A 36 -36.34 -7.31 45.74
C GLY A 36 -37.31 -6.09 45.84
N SER A 37 -38.43 -6.16 45.08
CA SER A 37 -39.71 -5.40 45.20
C SER A 37 -39.74 -3.85 45.00
N ASP A 38 -40.81 -3.18 44.51
CA ASP A 38 -42.12 -3.63 43.94
C ASP A 38 -42.95 -2.54 43.16
N LEU A 39 -43.85 -3.01 42.28
CA LEU A 39 -45.23 -2.55 41.93
C LEU A 39 -45.62 -1.18 41.26
N ASP A 40 -46.05 -1.28 39.98
CA ASP A 40 -47.47 -1.16 39.48
C ASP A 40 -48.15 0.19 39.04
N SER A 41 -49.11 0.02 38.11
CA SER A 41 -50.32 0.81 37.75
C SER A 41 -50.39 1.69 36.47
N SER A 42 -51.54 1.57 35.77
CA SER A 42 -52.07 2.34 34.61
C SER A 42 -53.59 2.54 34.81
N PRO A 43 -54.30 3.55 34.23
CA PRO A 43 -54.95 3.38 32.90
C PRO A 43 -55.36 4.68 32.13
N ASN A 44 -55.80 4.56 30.85
CA ASN A 44 -57.06 5.16 30.29
C ASN A 44 -57.23 5.00 28.76
N THR A 45 -58.49 5.00 28.28
CA THR A 45 -58.99 4.93 26.86
C THR A 45 -60.45 5.45 26.82
N PRO A 46 -61.26 5.35 25.73
CA PRO A 46 -61.05 5.35 24.26
C PRO A 46 -61.62 6.70 23.70
N PRO A 47 -62.49 6.87 22.66
CA PRO A 47 -62.83 6.15 21.39
C PRO A 47 -62.63 7.09 20.14
N ALA A 48 -63.27 7.04 18.94
CA ALA A 48 -64.40 6.26 18.40
C ALA A 48 -64.46 6.17 16.83
N VAL A 49 -64.78 4.98 16.32
CA VAL A 49 -65.79 4.63 15.28
C VAL A 49 -65.76 5.25 13.86
N GLY A 50 -65.60 4.38 12.85
CA GLY A 50 -66.04 4.49 11.45
C GLY A 50 -66.08 3.08 10.81
N ASN A 51 -66.99 2.76 9.86
CA ASN A 51 -67.30 1.37 9.48
C ASN A 51 -67.81 1.20 8.02
N GLY A 52 -67.51 0.07 7.35
CA GLY A 52 -68.36 -0.47 6.27
C GLY A 52 -67.73 -0.90 4.93
N ASN A 53 -67.41 -2.20 4.81
CA ASN A 53 -67.87 -3.17 3.78
C ASN A 53 -67.93 -2.89 2.23
N ASN A 54 -67.41 -3.88 1.49
CA ASN A 54 -68.05 -4.67 0.40
C ASN A 54 -67.94 -4.31 -1.11
N ASN A 55 -67.28 -5.25 -1.82
CA ASN A 55 -67.72 -6.04 -3.02
C ASN A 55 -67.90 -5.46 -4.45
N ASP A 56 -67.52 -6.35 -5.39
CA ASP A 56 -68.03 -6.61 -6.76
C ASP A 56 -67.96 -5.51 -7.84
N GLY A 57 -67.82 -5.90 -9.13
CA GLY A 57 -68.25 -4.98 -10.19
C GLY A 57 -67.85 -5.12 -11.67
N ASN A 58 -67.17 -6.19 -12.12
CA ASN A 58 -67.22 -6.78 -13.48
C ASN A 58 -67.74 -5.98 -14.73
N ASN A 59 -67.04 -6.16 -15.87
CA ASN A 59 -67.57 -6.38 -17.25
C ASN A 59 -67.59 -5.26 -18.33
N ASN A 60 -67.03 -5.63 -19.50
CA ASN A 60 -67.58 -5.52 -20.89
C ASN A 60 -67.46 -4.25 -21.81
N ASN A 61 -66.63 -4.42 -22.87
CA ASN A 61 -67.06 -4.73 -24.27
C ASN A 61 -67.06 -3.63 -25.39
N GLY A 62 -66.65 -4.04 -26.60
CA GLY A 62 -66.58 -3.25 -27.86
C GLY A 62 -65.20 -2.59 -28.08
N GLY A 63 -64.55 -2.58 -29.27
CA GLY A 63 -64.97 -2.88 -30.65
C GLY A 63 -65.23 -1.58 -31.45
N THR A 64 -64.79 -1.39 -32.71
CA THR A 64 -64.12 -2.27 -33.70
C THR A 64 -63.61 -1.45 -34.90
N VAL A 65 -62.88 -2.09 -35.84
CA VAL A 65 -62.84 -1.79 -37.31
C VAL A 65 -61.89 -0.68 -37.84
N ASP A 66 -60.90 -1.15 -38.63
CA ASP A 66 -60.34 -0.71 -39.94
C ASP A 66 -59.79 0.75 -40.12
N ASP A 67 -58.89 1.09 -41.07
CA ASP A 67 -58.38 0.34 -42.23
C ASP A 67 -57.00 0.80 -42.79
N ASN A 68 -56.32 -0.13 -43.50
CA ASN A 68 -55.40 -0.01 -44.66
C ASN A 68 -54.33 1.11 -44.89
N ILE A 69 -53.09 0.64 -45.18
CA ILE A 69 -52.14 1.03 -46.29
C ILE A 69 -51.55 2.48 -46.31
N GLY A 70 -50.25 2.70 -46.55
CA GLY A 70 -49.10 1.77 -46.70
C GLY A 70 -48.01 2.23 -47.71
N ASN A 71 -46.84 1.57 -47.64
CA ASN A 71 -45.79 1.39 -48.66
C ASN A 71 -44.78 2.52 -49.05
N ASP A 72 -43.51 2.07 -49.04
CA ASP A 72 -42.41 2.25 -50.02
C ASP A 72 -41.40 3.43 -49.98
N GLU A 73 -40.15 3.04 -49.72
CA GLU A 73 -38.89 3.29 -50.49
C GLU A 73 -38.38 4.72 -50.80
N ALA A 74 -37.06 4.98 -50.93
CA ALA A 74 -35.84 4.32 -50.42
C ALA A 74 -34.58 5.19 -50.73
N ASP A 75 -33.47 4.87 -50.03
CA ASP A 75 -32.08 4.90 -50.51
C ASP A 75 -31.28 6.22 -50.72
N SER A 76 -29.96 6.06 -50.57
CA SER A 76 -28.84 6.81 -51.19
C SER A 76 -28.35 8.17 -50.62
N SER A 77 -27.28 8.06 -49.82
CA SER A 77 -25.95 8.73 -49.97
C SER A 77 -25.77 10.26 -50.02
N GLY A 78 -24.65 10.74 -49.43
CA GLY A 78 -23.85 11.80 -50.09
C GLY A 78 -23.19 12.89 -49.23
N ASP A 79 -22.06 12.55 -48.60
CA ASP A 79 -20.79 13.32 -48.53
C ASP A 79 -20.65 14.77 -47.99
N GLU A 80 -19.42 15.01 -47.50
CA GLU A 80 -18.64 16.26 -47.37
C GLU A 80 -19.00 17.40 -46.38
N ALA A 81 -18.19 17.43 -45.31
CA ALA A 81 -17.21 18.50 -44.99
C ALA A 81 -17.59 19.78 -44.19
N ASP A 82 -16.93 19.90 -43.04
CA ASP A 82 -16.14 21.06 -42.54
C ASP A 82 -16.80 22.45 -42.38
N SER A 83 -16.99 22.88 -41.13
CA SER A 83 -16.36 24.13 -40.62
C SER A 83 -16.54 24.34 -39.10
N SER A 84 -15.60 25.09 -38.52
CA SER A 84 -15.56 25.58 -37.13
C SER A 84 -16.69 26.56 -36.78
N GLY A 85 -17.09 26.65 -35.50
CA GLY A 85 -18.21 27.54 -35.13
C GLY A 85 -18.57 27.79 -33.65
N ASP A 86 -17.61 27.70 -32.71
CA ASP A 86 -17.51 28.47 -31.44
C ASP A 86 -18.67 28.60 -30.40
N GLU A 87 -18.25 28.78 -29.14
CA GLU A 87 -18.98 29.17 -27.89
C GLU A 87 -20.54 29.25 -27.82
N THR A 88 -21.11 28.60 -26.79
CA THR A 88 -21.78 29.30 -25.65
C THR A 88 -22.07 28.36 -24.47
N GLU A 89 -22.39 28.93 -23.30
CA GLU A 89 -22.41 28.26 -21.98
C GLU A 89 -23.69 27.44 -21.63
N ALA A 90 -23.59 26.68 -20.54
CA ALA A 90 -24.64 25.87 -19.86
C ALA A 90 -25.68 26.77 -19.11
N PRO A 91 -26.64 26.27 -18.26
CA PRO A 91 -26.88 24.91 -17.71
C PRO A 91 -28.38 24.48 -17.59
N VAL A 92 -28.69 23.57 -16.63
CA VAL A 92 -30.00 23.18 -15.99
C VAL A 92 -31.10 22.51 -16.86
N ASP A 93 -31.88 21.48 -16.46
CA ASP A 93 -32.10 20.65 -15.26
C ASP A 93 -33.29 19.67 -15.53
N GLU A 94 -33.56 18.73 -14.61
CA GLU A 94 -34.78 17.91 -14.35
C GLU A 94 -35.70 17.35 -15.49
N THR A 95 -35.70 16.00 -15.60
CA THR A 95 -36.85 15.06 -15.75
C THR A 95 -37.88 15.17 -16.91
N SER A 96 -38.13 14.03 -17.60
CA SER A 96 -39.42 13.28 -17.50
C SER A 96 -39.53 12.06 -18.44
N GLU A 97 -39.89 10.91 -17.86
CA GLU A 97 -40.52 9.73 -18.48
C GLU A 97 -41.98 10.04 -18.91
N PRO A 98 -42.72 9.22 -19.73
CA PRO A 98 -42.68 7.73 -19.73
C PRO A 98 -42.95 6.96 -21.06
N ASP A 99 -42.83 5.62 -20.97
CA ASP A 99 -43.68 4.50 -21.46
C ASP A 99 -44.58 4.64 -22.73
N GLU A 100 -44.94 3.57 -23.48
CA GLU A 100 -45.20 2.18 -23.04
C GLU A 100 -45.08 1.10 -24.16
N ASN A 101 -44.87 -0.14 -23.71
CA ASN A 101 -44.76 -1.46 -24.35
C ASN A 101 -45.65 -1.83 -25.57
N ASP A 102 -45.20 -2.85 -26.33
CA ASP A 102 -45.99 -4.09 -26.50
C ASP A 102 -45.10 -5.36 -26.54
N ASN A 103 -45.69 -6.54 -26.30
CA ASN A 103 -45.05 -7.77 -25.83
C ASN A 103 -44.85 -8.86 -26.91
N GLY A 104 -43.78 -9.64 -26.74
CA GLY A 104 -43.58 -10.94 -27.40
C GLY A 104 -43.24 -12.04 -26.40
N GLN A 105 -44.22 -12.48 -25.58
CA GLN A 105 -43.96 -13.42 -24.48
C GLN A 105 -43.39 -14.78 -24.93
N SER A 106 -42.27 -15.18 -24.32
CA SER A 106 -41.69 -16.53 -24.43
C SER A 106 -41.18 -17.03 -23.07
N ALA A 107 -41.95 -17.97 -22.48
CA ALA A 107 -41.50 -18.96 -21.50
C ALA A 107 -40.47 -18.54 -20.41
N GLY A 108 -40.93 -17.81 -19.40
CA GLY A 108 -40.43 -17.95 -18.02
C GLY A 108 -38.94 -17.65 -17.80
N GLY A 109 -38.49 -16.48 -18.25
CA GLY A 109 -37.23 -15.92 -17.77
C GLY A 109 -37.26 -15.70 -16.25
N VAL A 110 -36.14 -15.95 -15.59
CA VAL A 110 -35.80 -15.25 -14.35
C VAL A 110 -35.36 -13.86 -14.81
N ASP A 111 -35.86 -12.78 -14.20
CA ASP A 111 -35.39 -11.44 -14.54
C ASP A 111 -33.88 -11.37 -14.29
N GLU A 112 -33.12 -11.16 -15.37
CA GLU A 112 -31.67 -11.15 -15.33
C GLU A 112 -31.24 -9.87 -14.61
N LEU A 113 -30.90 -10.03 -13.33
CA LEU A 113 -30.62 -8.93 -12.43
C LEU A 113 -29.44 -8.11 -12.97
N PRO A 114 -29.53 -6.76 -13.00
CA PRO A 114 -28.46 -5.93 -13.55
C PRO A 114 -27.14 -6.23 -12.85
N GLU A 115 -26.07 -6.34 -13.65
CA GLU A 115 -24.72 -6.53 -13.15
C GLU A 115 -24.28 -5.35 -12.26
N PRO A 116 -23.31 -5.54 -11.36
CA PRO A 116 -22.75 -4.43 -10.59
C PRO A 116 -22.15 -3.38 -11.54
N GLU A 117 -22.51 -2.11 -11.37
CA GLU A 117 -21.87 -1.02 -12.12
C GLU A 117 -20.36 -1.02 -11.85
N PHE A 118 -19.56 -0.96 -12.92
CA PHE A 118 -18.13 -1.08 -12.83
C PHE A 118 -17.51 0.20 -12.26
N GLU A 119 -17.18 0.18 -10.96
CA GLU A 119 -16.32 1.18 -10.33
C GLU A 119 -14.99 1.27 -11.09
N ALA A 120 -14.79 2.37 -11.83
CA ALA A 120 -13.53 2.65 -12.52
C ALA A 120 -12.37 2.75 -11.52
N PRO A 121 -11.14 2.33 -11.88
CA PRO A 121 -9.98 2.49 -11.01
C PRO A 121 -9.79 3.98 -10.65
N PRO A 122 -9.41 4.30 -9.40
CA PRO A 122 -9.29 5.69 -8.95
C PRO A 122 -8.23 6.42 -9.76
N THR A 123 -8.64 7.55 -10.37
CA THR A 123 -7.76 8.45 -11.12
C THR A 123 -6.66 8.99 -10.22
N ARG A 124 -5.40 8.87 -10.66
CA ARG A 124 -4.23 9.38 -9.94
C ARG A 124 -4.06 10.87 -10.18
N ASP A 125 -3.65 11.61 -9.15
CA ASP A 125 -2.99 12.90 -9.35
C ASP A 125 -1.63 12.65 -10.01
N GLU A 126 -1.36 13.26 -11.16
CA GLU A 126 -0.06 13.11 -11.84
C GLU A 126 1.07 13.75 -11.02
N VAL A 127 2.14 12.99 -10.77
CA VAL A 127 3.31 13.53 -10.06
C VAL A 127 4.23 14.25 -11.05
N SER A 128 3.86 15.49 -11.35
CA SER A 128 4.63 16.46 -12.13
C SER A 128 6.13 16.44 -11.78
N LEU A 129 6.98 16.30 -12.80
CA LEU A 129 8.41 16.59 -12.69
C LEU A 129 8.69 18.06 -13.05
N PRO A 130 9.75 18.67 -12.49
CA PRO A 130 10.25 19.94 -12.99
C PRO A 130 10.62 19.87 -14.47
N SER A 131 10.38 20.97 -15.18
CA SER A 131 10.74 21.11 -16.60
C SER A 131 12.22 20.84 -16.84
N ASN A 132 12.55 20.27 -18.00
CA ASN A 132 13.94 20.04 -18.41
C ASN A 132 14.71 21.36 -18.63
N ASP A 133 13.99 22.47 -18.86
CA ASP A 133 14.57 23.81 -19.04
C ASP A 133 14.74 24.56 -17.70
N ALA A 134 14.42 23.92 -16.57
CA ALA A 134 14.59 24.49 -15.23
C ALA A 134 16.07 24.84 -14.93
N PRO A 135 16.37 26.04 -14.40
CA PRO A 135 17.73 26.53 -14.28
C PRO A 135 18.53 25.77 -13.22
N VAL A 136 19.73 25.32 -13.61
CA VAL A 136 20.67 24.59 -12.74
C VAL A 136 21.55 25.59 -11.98
N ASN A 137 20.98 26.19 -10.94
CA ASN A 137 21.67 27.14 -10.06
C ASN A 137 22.32 26.43 -8.85
N PRO A 138 23.54 26.81 -8.42
CA PRO A 138 24.17 26.27 -7.24
C PRO A 138 23.45 26.70 -5.95
N ALA A 139 23.49 25.87 -4.90
CA ALA A 139 23.09 26.29 -3.57
C ALA A 139 24.05 27.37 -3.00
N PRO A 140 23.55 28.36 -2.23
CA PRO A 140 24.38 29.42 -1.66
C PRO A 140 25.36 28.92 -0.60
N GLY A 141 26.54 29.54 -0.53
CA GLY A 141 27.49 29.35 0.56
C GLY A 141 27.02 29.97 1.87
N SER A 142 27.75 29.69 2.95
CA SER A 142 27.38 30.13 4.31
C SER A 142 27.47 31.65 4.48
N GLU A 143 28.26 32.33 3.66
CA GLU A 143 28.36 33.80 3.59
C GLU A 143 27.10 34.50 3.06
N LEU A 144 26.20 33.77 2.37
CA LEU A 144 24.90 34.25 1.90
C LEU A 144 23.72 33.79 2.79
N ARG A 145 24.02 33.15 3.92
CA ARG A 145 23.04 32.65 4.90
C ARG A 145 23.15 33.38 6.24
N LEU A 146 22.15 33.19 7.09
CA LEU A 146 22.25 33.54 8.52
C LEU A 146 23.17 32.52 9.24
N PRO A 147 23.97 32.94 10.23
CA PRO A 147 24.73 32.02 11.07
C PRO A 147 23.80 31.27 12.04
N GLY A 148 24.15 30.03 12.39
CA GLY A 148 23.31 29.15 13.21
C GLY A 148 23.13 29.59 14.67
N ASP A 149 23.86 30.62 15.13
CA ASP A 149 23.73 31.24 16.45
C ASP A 149 22.92 32.56 16.42
N TYR A 150 22.33 32.93 15.28
CA TYR A 150 21.52 34.14 15.13
C TYR A 150 20.35 34.19 16.13
N GLN A 151 20.23 35.31 16.85
CA GLN A 151 19.23 35.48 17.91
C GLN A 151 17.99 36.24 17.40
N PHE A 152 16.86 35.55 17.32
CA PHE A 152 15.57 36.12 16.91
C PHE A 152 14.97 36.98 18.04
N ASN A 153 15.22 38.29 18.00
CA ASN A 153 14.82 39.23 19.05
C ASN A 153 13.35 39.69 18.92
N GLY A 154 12.42 38.74 18.84
CA GLY A 154 10.98 38.96 18.62
C GLY A 154 10.54 38.77 17.15
N PRO A 155 9.31 39.18 16.80
CA PRO A 155 8.76 39.00 15.45
C PRO A 155 9.47 39.80 14.36
N GLY A 156 9.43 39.30 13.13
CA GLY A 156 10.05 39.89 11.95
C GLY A 156 9.39 41.20 11.52
N GLN A 157 10.19 42.17 11.11
CA GLN A 157 9.74 43.51 10.72
C GLN A 157 9.78 43.67 9.19
N ILE A 158 8.84 44.45 8.64
CA ILE A 158 8.76 44.74 7.20
C ILE A 158 10.04 45.44 6.74
N ILE A 159 10.71 44.88 5.73
CA ILE A 159 11.87 45.48 5.09
C ILE A 159 11.36 46.57 4.14
N SER A 160 11.72 47.82 4.42
CA SER A 160 11.26 49.01 3.69
C SER A 160 12.35 49.56 2.78
N GLY A 161 11.97 50.17 1.66
CA GLY A 161 12.93 50.77 0.72
C GLY A 161 13.52 49.79 -0.31
N VAL A 162 12.94 48.60 -0.41
CA VAL A 162 13.22 47.64 -1.49
C VAL A 162 12.95 48.31 -2.84
N THR A 163 13.82 48.09 -3.82
CA THR A 163 13.62 48.55 -5.21
C THR A 163 13.61 47.36 -6.15
N ALA A 164 12.87 47.43 -7.26
CA ALA A 164 12.65 46.29 -8.14
C ALA A 164 13.00 46.59 -9.61
N THR A 165 13.58 45.60 -10.28
CA THR A 165 13.90 45.56 -11.71
C THR A 165 13.45 44.22 -12.31
N SER A 166 13.35 44.09 -13.64
CA SER A 166 12.90 42.86 -14.29
C SER A 166 13.55 42.65 -15.66
N SER A 167 13.25 41.51 -16.28
CA SER A 167 13.27 41.35 -17.75
C SER A 167 12.29 42.32 -18.44
N ALA A 168 12.06 42.14 -19.75
CA ALA A 168 11.12 42.94 -20.51
C ALA A 168 9.71 42.92 -19.89
N THR A 169 9.03 44.06 -19.92
CA THR A 169 7.69 44.26 -19.33
C THR A 169 6.68 44.56 -20.42
N ARG A 170 5.48 43.98 -20.32
CA ARG A 170 4.47 44.02 -21.38
C ARG A 170 4.12 45.42 -21.86
N ASN A 171 4.18 46.39 -20.96
CA ASN A 171 3.94 47.79 -21.24
C ASN A 171 4.57 48.70 -20.15
N ASN A 172 4.77 49.97 -20.50
CA ASN A 172 5.42 50.97 -19.64
C ASN A 172 4.71 51.28 -18.30
N ASN A 173 3.48 50.78 -18.06
CA ASN A 173 2.75 50.99 -16.81
C ASN A 173 2.90 49.81 -15.83
N ALA A 174 3.26 48.61 -16.32
CA ALA A 174 3.38 47.38 -15.53
C ALA A 174 4.83 47.08 -15.12
N THR A 175 5.54 48.12 -14.65
CA THR A 175 6.97 48.04 -14.33
C THR A 175 7.23 47.25 -13.04
N ALA A 176 8.44 46.69 -12.89
CA ALA A 176 8.83 45.92 -11.69
C ALA A 176 8.59 46.67 -10.36
N ALA A 177 8.72 47.99 -10.35
CA ALA A 177 8.45 48.84 -9.20
C ALA A 177 7.00 48.77 -8.68
N LYS A 178 6.04 48.25 -9.47
CA LYS A 178 4.64 48.04 -9.06
C LYS A 178 4.42 46.76 -8.25
N ALA A 179 5.44 45.91 -8.08
CA ALA A 179 5.40 44.76 -7.16
C ALA A 179 6.01 45.08 -5.78
N VAL A 180 6.31 46.35 -5.47
CA VAL A 180 6.89 46.82 -4.19
C VAL A 180 6.41 48.22 -3.75
N ASP A 181 5.28 48.72 -4.27
CA ASP A 181 4.76 50.06 -3.93
C ASP A 181 3.54 50.08 -3.00
N GLY A 182 3.11 48.91 -2.53
CA GLY A 182 2.05 48.71 -1.54
C GLY A 182 0.63 48.82 -2.10
N ASP A 183 0.46 48.99 -3.41
CA ASP A 183 -0.85 49.16 -4.05
C ASP A 183 -1.29 47.91 -4.83
N MET A 184 -2.05 47.05 -4.14
CA MET A 184 -2.72 45.84 -4.68
C MET A 184 -3.66 46.11 -5.87
N SER A 185 -3.93 47.37 -6.25
CA SER A 185 -4.65 47.69 -7.50
C SER A 185 -3.73 47.82 -8.72
N THR A 186 -2.41 47.65 -8.53
CA THR A 186 -1.39 47.71 -9.57
C THR A 186 -0.47 46.50 -9.51
N ARG A 187 0.30 46.25 -10.58
CA ARG A 187 1.08 45.01 -10.74
C ARG A 187 2.27 45.19 -11.68
N TRP A 188 3.27 44.34 -11.50
CA TRP A 188 4.24 44.02 -12.55
C TRP A 188 3.62 43.07 -13.58
N GLU A 189 4.04 43.14 -14.84
CA GLU A 189 3.68 42.18 -15.89
C GLU A 189 4.85 42.02 -16.87
N SER A 190 5.39 40.80 -16.98
CA SER A 190 6.45 40.49 -17.94
C SER A 190 5.95 40.47 -19.38
N GLU A 191 6.86 40.50 -20.36
CA GLU A 191 6.55 39.94 -21.68
C GLU A 191 6.22 38.44 -21.57
N TRP A 192 5.59 37.89 -22.61
CA TRP A 192 4.98 36.56 -22.60
C TRP A 192 6.00 35.44 -22.89
N GLU A 193 7.04 35.39 -22.06
CA GLU A 193 8.25 34.57 -22.20
C GLU A 193 8.53 33.81 -20.89
N ASP A 194 8.82 32.51 -20.98
CA ASP A 194 8.92 31.62 -19.82
C ASP A 194 10.20 31.78 -18.99
N ASP A 195 11.24 32.45 -19.49
CA ASP A 195 12.48 32.76 -18.77
C ASP A 195 12.47 34.14 -18.07
N ALA A 196 11.35 34.88 -18.16
CA ALA A 196 11.21 36.22 -17.59
C ALA A 196 11.36 36.23 -16.05
N TRP A 197 11.90 37.33 -15.51
CA TRP A 197 12.32 37.43 -14.11
C TRP A 197 12.02 38.81 -13.50
N ILE A 198 11.85 38.83 -12.18
CA ILE A 198 11.80 40.04 -11.36
C ILE A 198 12.83 39.94 -10.23
N GLN A 199 13.58 41.01 -10.01
CA GLN A 199 14.66 41.13 -9.04
C GLN A 199 14.38 42.28 -8.07
N PHE A 200 14.69 42.03 -6.80
CA PHE A 200 14.57 42.96 -5.69
C PHE A 200 15.97 43.30 -5.18
N ASP A 201 16.28 44.58 -5.04
CA ASP A 201 17.51 45.12 -4.46
C ASP A 201 17.17 45.78 -3.10
N PHE A 202 17.77 45.25 -2.04
CA PHE A 202 17.64 45.78 -0.67
C PHE A 202 18.59 46.98 -0.41
N GLY A 203 19.38 47.40 -1.42
CA GLY A 203 20.31 48.53 -1.38
C GLY A 203 21.64 48.20 -0.69
N GLU A 204 21.60 47.42 0.38
CA GLU A 204 22.76 46.84 1.05
C GLU A 204 22.53 45.36 1.40
N LYS A 205 23.54 44.68 1.96
CA LYS A 205 23.44 43.26 2.30
C LYS A 205 22.49 43.08 3.49
N THR A 206 21.35 42.44 3.27
CA THR A 206 20.23 42.40 4.21
C THR A 206 19.85 40.98 4.62
N ALA A 207 19.56 40.81 5.91
CA ALA A 207 19.01 39.59 6.48
C ALA A 207 17.49 39.51 6.21
N VAL A 208 17.03 38.44 5.57
CA VAL A 208 15.60 38.21 5.26
C VAL A 208 15.16 36.87 5.84
N GLY A 209 14.08 36.92 6.62
CA GLY A 209 13.46 35.76 7.26
C GLY A 209 12.33 35.15 6.43
N SER A 210 11.47 36.00 5.88
CA SER A 210 10.36 35.55 5.02
C SER A 210 10.04 36.51 3.88
N MET A 211 9.39 35.95 2.87
CA MET A 211 8.82 36.63 1.71
C MET A 211 7.37 36.16 1.51
N LYS A 212 6.49 37.08 1.12
CA LYS A 212 5.12 36.80 0.71
C LYS A 212 4.91 37.35 -0.70
N LEU A 213 4.47 36.49 -1.62
CA LEU A 213 4.11 36.88 -2.98
C LEU A 213 2.59 36.98 -3.10
N SER A 214 2.12 37.97 -3.85
CA SER A 214 0.69 38.18 -4.15
C SER A 214 0.53 38.24 -5.67
N TRP A 215 0.36 37.07 -6.31
CA TRP A 215 0.26 36.92 -7.76
C TRP A 215 -1.10 37.37 -8.31
N GLU A 216 -1.14 37.65 -9.62
CA GLU A 216 -2.37 37.63 -10.41
C GLU A 216 -2.75 36.18 -10.80
N ASN A 217 -3.76 36.00 -11.66
CA ASN A 217 -4.11 34.70 -12.23
C ASN A 217 -3.02 34.22 -13.22
N ALA A 218 -2.38 35.15 -13.93
CA ALA A 218 -1.18 34.87 -14.74
C ALA A 218 0.08 34.77 -13.85
N HIS A 219 0.12 33.75 -12.99
CA HIS A 219 1.28 33.46 -12.14
C HIS A 219 2.33 32.61 -12.87
N ALA A 220 3.48 32.39 -12.23
CA ALA A 220 4.39 31.32 -12.63
C ALA A 220 3.86 30.00 -12.08
N ASP A 221 3.83 28.94 -12.88
CA ASP A 221 3.61 27.58 -12.37
C ASP A 221 4.91 27.02 -11.79
N GLN A 222 6.00 27.14 -12.55
CA GLN A 222 7.35 26.80 -12.12
C GLN A 222 8.24 28.04 -12.07
N TYR A 223 8.98 28.21 -10.98
CA TYR A 223 9.96 29.29 -10.84
C TYR A 223 11.05 28.99 -9.80
N ALA A 224 12.24 29.55 -10.02
CA ALA A 224 13.36 29.51 -9.08
C ALA A 224 13.44 30.78 -8.24
N ILE A 225 13.73 30.65 -6.94
CA ILE A 225 14.05 31.78 -6.06
C ILE A 225 15.57 31.77 -5.82
N THR A 226 16.25 32.80 -6.30
CA THR A 226 17.71 32.93 -6.22
C THR A 226 18.15 34.21 -5.50
N ILE A 227 19.37 34.23 -4.97
CA ILE A 227 19.96 35.34 -4.23
C ILE A 227 21.37 35.68 -4.73
N SER A 228 21.80 36.92 -4.50
CA SER A 228 23.12 37.44 -4.90
C SER A 228 23.58 38.60 -4.02
N ASP A 229 24.90 38.82 -3.93
CA ASP A 229 25.50 40.03 -3.34
C ASP A 229 25.92 41.08 -4.39
N ASP A 230 26.20 40.66 -5.63
CA ASP A 230 26.71 41.50 -6.71
C ASP A 230 25.69 41.76 -7.84
N GLY A 231 24.73 40.86 -8.02
CA GLY A 231 23.72 40.87 -9.09
C GLY A 231 24.14 40.11 -10.35
N GLU A 232 25.35 39.55 -10.36
CA GLU A 232 25.96 38.79 -11.47
C GLU A 232 26.01 37.29 -11.15
N ASN A 233 26.40 36.92 -9.92
CA ASN A 233 26.52 35.54 -9.46
C ASN A 233 25.27 35.16 -8.63
N TRP A 234 24.52 34.14 -9.07
CA TRP A 234 23.22 33.77 -8.51
C TRP A 234 23.22 32.37 -7.90
N TYR A 235 22.53 32.23 -6.76
CA TYR A 235 22.47 31.00 -5.98
C TYR A 235 21.03 30.68 -5.59
N GLN A 236 20.58 29.43 -5.72
CA GLN A 236 19.20 29.03 -5.50
C GLN A 236 18.91 28.65 -4.06
N ILE A 237 17.89 29.28 -3.47
CA ILE A 237 17.38 28.96 -2.12
C ILE A 237 16.09 28.14 -2.14
N ARG A 238 15.29 28.23 -3.20
CA ARG A 238 14.04 27.47 -3.40
C ARG A 238 13.84 27.19 -4.89
N TYR A 239 13.16 26.10 -5.20
CA TYR A 239 12.48 25.89 -6.47
C TYR A 239 11.00 25.65 -6.18
N VAL A 240 10.10 26.25 -6.96
CA VAL A 240 8.66 26.07 -6.85
C VAL A 240 8.17 25.37 -8.11
N ASN A 241 7.34 24.35 -7.91
CA ASN A 241 6.74 23.51 -8.95
C ASN A 241 5.25 23.39 -8.62
N ASN A 242 4.36 23.50 -9.60
CA ASN A 242 2.91 23.55 -9.39
C ASN A 242 2.53 24.66 -8.39
N SER A 243 3.04 25.88 -8.59
CA SER A 243 2.61 27.03 -7.78
C SER A 243 1.08 27.17 -7.83
N PRO A 244 0.39 27.30 -6.69
CA PRO A 244 -1.05 27.54 -6.66
C PRO A 244 -1.42 29.00 -6.97
N GLY A 245 -0.44 29.85 -7.32
CA GLY A 245 -0.62 31.28 -7.52
C GLY A 245 -1.18 32.00 -6.29
N GLY A 246 -1.96 33.06 -6.53
CA GLY A 246 -2.70 33.77 -5.48
C GLY A 246 -1.80 34.40 -4.41
N THR A 247 -1.75 33.81 -3.21
CA THR A 247 -0.87 34.29 -2.11
C THR A 247 0.01 33.17 -1.60
N GLU A 248 1.30 33.25 -1.92
CA GLU A 248 2.33 32.31 -1.47
C GLU A 248 3.16 32.92 -0.34
N GLN A 249 3.59 32.10 0.62
CA GLN A 249 4.40 32.52 1.77
C GLN A 249 5.56 31.56 2.01
N PHE A 250 6.75 32.15 2.06
CA PHE A 250 8.03 31.47 2.23
C PHE A 250 8.67 31.94 3.53
N PHE A 251 8.67 31.07 4.54
CA PHE A 251 9.31 31.28 5.83
C PHE A 251 10.72 30.67 5.84
N ASN A 252 11.51 31.01 6.85
CA ASN A 252 12.88 30.50 7.07
C ASN A 252 13.75 30.56 5.79
N LEU A 253 13.67 31.68 5.05
CA LEU A 253 14.58 31.94 3.92
C LEU A 253 16.02 31.92 4.41
N SER A 254 16.24 32.46 5.61
CA SER A 254 17.51 32.47 6.34
C SER A 254 18.69 32.91 5.45
N MET A 255 18.41 33.89 4.59
CA MET A 255 19.37 34.51 3.69
C MET A 255 19.95 35.77 4.31
N ASN A 256 21.15 36.11 3.87
CA ASN A 256 21.81 37.36 4.14
C ASN A 256 22.51 37.78 2.84
N ALA A 257 21.85 38.59 2.00
CA ALA A 257 22.34 38.97 0.68
C ALA A 257 21.77 40.34 0.27
N ARG A 258 22.32 40.99 -0.76
CA ARG A 258 21.79 42.27 -1.26
C ARG A 258 20.59 42.13 -2.20
N TYR A 259 20.55 41.06 -2.99
CA TYR A 259 19.52 40.85 -4.00
C TYR A 259 18.80 39.52 -3.83
N LEU A 260 17.51 39.50 -4.19
CA LEU A 260 16.71 38.30 -4.42
C LEU A 260 16.07 38.40 -5.82
N ARG A 261 15.95 37.29 -6.54
CA ARG A 261 15.29 37.22 -7.86
C ARG A 261 14.32 36.04 -7.90
N LEU A 262 13.15 36.28 -8.47
CA LEU A 262 12.25 35.25 -8.97
C LEU A 262 12.57 35.07 -10.46
N ASN A 263 12.97 33.88 -10.86
CA ASN A 263 13.17 33.54 -12.27
C ASN A 263 12.07 32.57 -12.69
N GLY A 264 11.26 32.97 -13.67
CA GLY A 264 10.30 32.07 -14.28
C GLY A 264 10.96 30.84 -14.90
N VAL A 265 10.16 29.79 -15.07
CA VAL A 265 10.49 28.57 -15.82
C VAL A 265 9.30 28.12 -16.66
N GLU A 266 8.08 28.25 -16.14
CA GLU A 266 6.84 27.89 -16.85
C GLU A 266 5.68 28.78 -16.38
N ARG A 267 4.89 29.32 -17.32
CA ARG A 267 3.73 30.18 -17.06
C ARG A 267 2.45 29.36 -16.92
N SER A 268 1.62 29.65 -15.90
CA SER A 268 0.33 28.96 -15.70
C SER A 268 -0.75 29.36 -16.72
N SER A 269 -0.44 30.24 -17.66
CA SER A 269 -1.34 30.70 -18.72
C SER A 269 -0.56 31.19 -19.95
N GLN A 270 -1.28 31.46 -21.04
CA GLN A 270 -0.70 32.06 -22.26
C GLN A 270 -0.08 33.45 -22.06
N TYR A 271 -0.39 34.15 -20.97
CA TYR A 271 0.12 35.49 -20.66
C TYR A 271 1.49 35.45 -19.96
N GLY A 272 2.11 36.61 -19.77
CA GLY A 272 3.35 36.76 -18.99
C GLY A 272 3.09 36.75 -17.48
N TYR A 273 4.14 36.51 -16.70
CA TYR A 273 4.07 36.52 -15.23
C TYR A 273 3.59 37.88 -14.72
N SER A 274 2.60 37.89 -13.81
CA SER A 274 2.07 39.11 -13.21
C SER A 274 1.92 39.00 -11.68
N LEU A 275 2.47 40.00 -10.99
CA LEU A 275 2.63 40.03 -9.54
C LEU A 275 2.16 41.39 -9.00
N TYR A 276 1.18 41.38 -8.09
CA TYR A 276 0.70 42.59 -7.41
C TYR A 276 1.70 43.08 -6.36
N GLU A 277 2.27 42.20 -5.54
CA GLU A 277 3.16 42.60 -4.43
C GLU A 277 4.13 41.49 -3.99
N ALA A 278 5.27 41.90 -3.43
CA ALA A 278 6.32 41.09 -2.84
C ALA A 278 6.76 41.69 -1.49
N GLU A 279 6.13 41.23 -0.41
CA GLU A 279 6.38 41.70 0.96
C GLU A 279 7.54 40.91 1.59
N PHE A 280 8.56 41.60 2.11
CA PHE A 280 9.74 40.99 2.76
C PHE A 280 9.81 41.35 4.24
N LYS A 281 10.26 40.40 5.08
CA LYS A 281 10.49 40.62 6.52
C LYS A 281 11.88 40.21 6.97
N THR A 282 12.40 40.90 7.98
CA THR A 282 13.58 40.46 8.73
C THR A 282 13.34 39.11 9.41
N PRO A 283 14.39 38.36 9.80
CA PRO A 283 14.24 37.17 10.61
C PRO A 283 13.65 37.49 11.98
N GLY A 284 12.80 36.62 12.51
CA GLY A 284 12.10 36.78 13.76
C GLY A 284 11.39 35.50 14.23
N THR A 285 10.83 35.56 15.44
CA THR A 285 10.23 34.40 16.13
C THR A 285 8.91 33.89 15.52
N ASP A 286 8.38 34.58 14.51
CA ASP A 286 7.18 34.26 13.74
C ASP A 286 7.48 33.73 12.32
N ASN A 287 8.75 33.78 11.87
CA ASN A 287 9.14 33.34 10.52
C ASN A 287 10.41 32.48 10.46
N ALA A 288 10.98 32.09 11.61
CA ALA A 288 12.09 31.15 11.72
C ALA A 288 11.69 29.92 12.53
N MET A 289 12.22 28.73 12.17
CA MET A 289 11.98 27.52 12.95
C MET A 289 12.71 27.58 14.31
N PRO A 290 12.10 27.05 15.38
CA PRO A 290 12.71 27.08 16.72
C PRO A 290 13.93 26.16 16.80
N VAL A 291 14.93 26.57 17.58
CA VAL A 291 16.08 25.72 17.91
C VAL A 291 15.68 24.74 19.01
N LEU A 292 15.67 23.45 18.66
CA LEU A 292 15.37 22.34 19.55
C LEU A 292 16.53 22.08 20.51
N ASN A 293 16.22 21.86 21.79
CA ASN A 293 17.19 21.40 22.79
C ASN A 293 17.29 19.87 22.73
N THR A 294 18.15 19.37 21.86
CA THR A 294 18.26 17.95 21.47
C THR A 294 19.06 17.11 22.47
N SER A 295 18.61 15.88 22.70
CA SER A 295 19.26 14.89 23.58
C SER A 295 19.79 13.68 22.79
N TYR A 296 20.87 13.06 23.27
CA TYR A 296 21.39 11.84 22.64
C TYR A 296 20.62 10.61 23.12
N ALA A 297 20.40 9.64 22.23
CA ALA A 297 19.95 8.32 22.64
C ALA A 297 21.14 7.52 23.20
N SER A 298 20.98 6.96 24.41
CA SER A 298 21.75 5.78 24.77
C SER A 298 21.27 4.63 23.89
N LEU A 299 22.17 3.93 23.23
CA LEU A 299 21.86 2.77 22.39
C LEU A 299 22.70 1.57 22.85
N PRO A 300 22.16 0.33 22.79
CA PRO A 300 22.87 -0.85 23.27
C PRO A 300 23.95 -1.25 22.26
N MET A 301 25.21 -1.02 22.62
CA MET A 301 26.37 -1.35 21.76
C MET A 301 26.66 -2.86 21.63
N SER A 302 25.77 -3.72 22.13
CA SER A 302 25.82 -5.17 21.99
C SER A 302 24.45 -5.79 22.32
N GLY A 303 24.26 -7.06 21.99
CA GLY A 303 23.09 -7.85 22.42
C GLY A 303 23.21 -8.44 23.84
N GLU A 304 24.02 -7.85 24.72
CA GLU A 304 24.09 -8.23 26.14
C GLU A 304 22.80 -7.80 26.87
N GLY A 305 22.17 -8.73 27.59
CA GLY A 305 20.86 -8.48 28.20
C GLY A 305 19.69 -8.40 27.20
N ARG A 306 19.85 -8.97 25.99
CA ARG A 306 18.78 -8.99 24.99
C ARG A 306 17.62 -9.91 25.40
N GLU A 307 16.41 -9.38 25.41
CA GLU A 307 15.17 -10.15 25.54
C GLU A 307 14.43 -10.23 24.19
N PRO A 308 13.97 -11.40 23.73
CA PRO A 308 13.17 -11.52 22.51
C PRO A 308 11.81 -10.81 22.68
N LEU A 309 11.15 -10.46 21.56
CA LEU A 309 9.77 -9.96 21.63
C LEU A 309 8.86 -11.02 22.29
N PRO A 310 7.81 -10.62 23.03
CA PRO A 310 6.78 -11.53 23.51
C PRO A 310 6.20 -12.40 22.37
N ALA A 311 5.97 -13.67 22.68
CA ALA A 311 5.40 -14.65 21.77
C ALA A 311 4.14 -15.26 22.42
N PRO A 312 2.94 -15.06 21.87
CA PRO A 312 1.74 -15.69 22.39
C PRO A 312 1.76 -17.20 22.12
N GLU A 313 1.32 -18.00 23.07
CA GLU A 313 1.37 -19.47 22.98
C GLU A 313 0.56 -19.99 21.78
N ASN A 314 -0.70 -19.54 21.68
CA ASN A 314 -1.64 -19.85 20.61
C ASN A 314 -1.82 -18.60 19.71
N PRO A 315 -2.22 -18.76 18.43
CA PRO A 315 -2.66 -17.63 17.63
C PRO A 315 -4.00 -17.07 18.17
N ILE A 316 -4.42 -15.90 17.68
CA ILE A 316 -5.75 -15.35 17.98
C ILE A 316 -6.86 -15.99 17.13
N GLU A 317 -6.48 -16.66 16.04
CA GLU A 317 -7.35 -17.38 15.11
C GLU A 317 -6.51 -18.43 14.35
N MET A 318 -6.82 -19.72 14.51
CA MET A 318 -6.27 -20.79 13.69
C MET A 318 -6.98 -20.84 12.33
N VAL A 319 -6.20 -20.71 11.26
CA VAL A 319 -6.71 -20.84 9.88
C VAL A 319 -6.85 -22.30 9.46
N ARG A 320 -6.22 -23.23 10.19
CA ARG A 320 -6.28 -24.67 9.93
C ARG A 320 -6.08 -25.53 11.19
N PHE A 321 -6.92 -26.55 11.39
CA PHE A 321 -6.71 -27.58 12.42
C PHE A 321 -7.34 -28.92 12.01
N THR A 322 -7.08 -29.98 12.78
CA THR A 322 -7.60 -31.34 12.52
C THR A 322 -8.32 -31.87 13.75
N LEU A 323 -9.52 -32.43 13.57
CA LEU A 323 -10.31 -33.06 14.63
C LEU A 323 -9.78 -34.46 14.98
N ALA A 324 -10.23 -35.00 16.11
CA ALA A 324 -9.74 -36.26 16.68
C ALA A 324 -10.02 -37.53 15.83
N ASP A 325 -10.90 -37.43 14.83
CA ASP A 325 -11.21 -38.50 13.87
C ASP A 325 -10.38 -38.43 12.56
N GLY A 326 -9.66 -37.32 12.35
CA GLY A 326 -8.93 -36.99 11.13
C GLY A 326 -9.57 -35.89 10.28
N THR A 327 -10.77 -35.40 10.59
CA THR A 327 -11.45 -34.35 9.81
C THR A 327 -10.61 -33.07 9.79
N LEU A 328 -10.33 -32.55 8.60
CA LEU A 328 -9.60 -31.30 8.38
C LEU A 328 -10.58 -30.12 8.43
N VAL A 329 -10.29 -29.13 9.26
CA VAL A 329 -11.01 -27.85 9.28
C VAL A 329 -10.11 -26.76 8.73
N THR A 330 -10.61 -26.00 7.75
CA THR A 330 -9.91 -24.84 7.17
C THR A 330 -10.82 -23.61 7.25
N ARG A 331 -10.30 -22.50 7.75
CA ARG A 331 -11.03 -21.24 7.98
C ARG A 331 -10.35 -20.12 7.21
N PHE A 332 -11.15 -19.27 6.56
CA PHE A 332 -10.64 -18.11 5.85
C PHE A 332 -11.66 -16.99 5.74
N GLY A 333 -11.17 -15.78 5.49
CA GLY A 333 -11.97 -14.59 5.23
C GLY A 333 -12.14 -14.29 3.74
N MET A 334 -13.26 -13.67 3.40
CA MET A 334 -13.58 -13.12 2.09
C MET A 334 -13.82 -11.61 2.18
N VAL A 335 -13.62 -10.91 1.06
CA VAL A 335 -13.86 -9.47 0.88
C VAL A 335 -14.50 -9.24 -0.50
N GLY A 336 -15.37 -8.22 -0.60
CA GLY A 336 -16.00 -7.81 -1.86
C GLY A 336 -15.00 -7.21 -2.88
N ARG A 337 -15.15 -7.59 -4.15
CA ARG A 337 -14.37 -7.13 -5.32
C ARG A 337 -15.30 -6.64 -6.44
N SER A 338 -14.80 -5.77 -7.32
CA SER A 338 -15.58 -5.26 -8.47
C SER A 338 -15.67 -6.26 -9.62
N ARG A 339 -14.70 -7.17 -9.79
CA ARG A 339 -14.66 -8.22 -10.83
C ARG A 339 -14.01 -9.53 -10.33
N HIS A 340 -14.14 -10.59 -11.12
CA HIS A 340 -13.56 -11.92 -10.96
C HIS A 340 -12.09 -12.01 -11.43
N ALA A 341 -11.39 -13.09 -11.03
CA ALA A 341 -9.92 -13.18 -11.02
C ALA A 341 -9.21 -13.23 -12.38
N ARG A 342 -9.97 -13.17 -13.47
CA ARG A 342 -9.55 -13.39 -14.86
C ARG A 342 -10.23 -12.44 -15.84
N GLU A 343 -11.11 -11.55 -15.36
CA GLU A 343 -11.66 -10.51 -16.22
C GLU A 343 -10.58 -9.47 -16.50
N ARG A 344 -10.40 -9.16 -17.78
CA ARG A 344 -9.75 -7.94 -18.27
C ARG A 344 -10.85 -6.98 -18.75
N GLY A 345 -10.51 -5.98 -19.56
CA GLY A 345 -11.47 -5.29 -20.43
C GLY A 345 -11.93 -6.12 -21.65
N GLU A 346 -11.52 -7.39 -21.75
CA GLU A 346 -11.89 -8.34 -22.81
C GLU A 346 -13.25 -9.02 -22.54
N ASP A 347 -14.03 -9.24 -23.59
CA ASP A 347 -15.30 -9.97 -23.50
C ASP A 347 -15.00 -11.47 -23.33
N TRP A 348 -15.42 -12.05 -22.22
CA TRP A 348 -15.02 -13.39 -21.75
C TRP A 348 -15.29 -14.56 -22.73
N GLY A 349 -16.10 -14.36 -23.77
CA GLY A 349 -16.24 -15.28 -24.91
C GLY A 349 -14.94 -15.51 -25.68
N GLU A 350 -14.03 -14.55 -25.68
CA GLU A 350 -12.73 -14.59 -26.37
C GLU A 350 -11.75 -15.60 -25.72
N ILE A 351 -11.90 -15.88 -24.42
CA ILE A 351 -11.02 -16.80 -23.69
C ILE A 351 -11.43 -18.27 -23.96
N GLY A 352 -11.06 -18.78 -25.14
CA GLY A 352 -10.62 -20.17 -25.30
C GLY A 352 -11.19 -21.00 -26.45
N TYR A 353 -12.28 -20.57 -27.12
CA TYR A 353 -13.04 -21.48 -28.02
C TYR A 353 -13.51 -20.92 -29.38
N GLY A 354 -13.28 -19.63 -29.69
CA GLY A 354 -13.68 -19.01 -30.96
C GLY A 354 -12.61 -19.04 -32.06
N GLU A 355 -12.94 -18.49 -33.23
CA GLU A 355 -11.92 -17.84 -34.06
C GLU A 355 -11.54 -16.52 -33.37
N ASN A 356 -10.25 -16.15 -33.35
CA ASN A 356 -9.79 -15.02 -32.53
C ASN A 356 -10.25 -13.68 -33.12
N GLU A 357 -11.23 -13.04 -32.47
CA GLU A 357 -11.54 -11.60 -32.66
C GLU A 357 -10.53 -10.69 -31.91
N THR A 358 -9.72 -11.28 -31.03
CA THR A 358 -8.66 -10.63 -30.23
C THR A 358 -7.38 -10.27 -31.00
N VAL A 359 -7.28 -10.48 -32.31
CA VAL A 359 -6.04 -10.21 -33.05
C VAL A 359 -6.14 -8.98 -33.96
N ASP A 360 -5.05 -8.22 -34.02
CA ASP A 360 -4.91 -7.06 -34.91
C ASP A 360 -4.88 -7.47 -36.40
N ALA A 361 -4.87 -6.48 -37.29
CA ALA A 361 -4.80 -6.68 -38.74
C ALA A 361 -3.50 -7.36 -39.25
N ALA A 362 -2.54 -7.66 -38.36
CA ALA A 362 -1.32 -8.41 -38.62
C ALA A 362 -1.29 -9.80 -37.92
N GLY A 363 -2.31 -10.13 -37.10
CA GLY A 363 -2.43 -11.40 -36.38
C GLY A 363 -1.82 -11.41 -34.97
N ASN A 364 -1.47 -10.26 -34.40
CA ASN A 364 -0.96 -10.15 -33.03
C ASN A 364 -2.12 -9.99 -32.04
N PRO A 365 -2.11 -10.63 -30.85
CA PRO A 365 -3.13 -10.39 -29.83
C PRO A 365 -3.19 -8.93 -29.36
N VAL A 366 -4.40 -8.45 -29.10
CA VAL A 366 -4.72 -7.10 -28.62
C VAL A 366 -5.35 -7.23 -27.25
N ASP A 367 -4.69 -6.66 -26.24
CA ASP A 367 -5.25 -6.54 -24.89
C ASP A 367 -6.26 -5.38 -24.84
N LYS A 368 -7.44 -5.60 -24.24
CA LYS A 368 -8.48 -4.56 -24.08
C LYS A 368 -8.39 -3.83 -22.72
N ALA A 369 -7.21 -3.85 -22.08
CA ALA A 369 -6.82 -3.10 -20.89
C ALA A 369 -7.38 -3.70 -19.57
N PRO A 370 -7.06 -3.13 -18.38
CA PRO A 370 -7.09 -3.90 -17.14
C PRO A 370 -8.48 -4.11 -16.53
N GLY A 371 -8.65 -5.24 -15.86
CA GLY A 371 -9.82 -5.57 -15.07
C GLY A 371 -9.70 -5.15 -13.60
N ALA A 372 -10.66 -5.53 -12.77
CA ALA A 372 -10.84 -5.01 -11.42
C ALA A 372 -11.01 -6.10 -10.33
N HIS A 373 -10.08 -7.08 -10.28
CA HIS A 373 -10.15 -8.16 -9.29
C HIS A 373 -9.44 -7.86 -7.98
N LEU A 374 -8.19 -7.36 -8.03
CA LEU A 374 -7.40 -7.10 -6.82
C LEU A 374 -7.71 -5.75 -6.18
N ASN A 375 -8.61 -4.96 -6.76
CA ASN A 375 -9.08 -3.69 -6.22
C ASN A 375 -9.87 -3.87 -4.91
N PHE A 376 -10.14 -2.78 -4.21
CA PHE A 376 -11.02 -2.77 -3.04
C PHE A 376 -12.22 -1.89 -3.34
N VAL A 377 -13.42 -2.47 -3.28
CA VAL A 377 -14.70 -1.77 -3.55
C VAL A 377 -14.92 -0.61 -2.59
N ALA A 378 -15.71 0.38 -2.98
CA ALA A 378 -16.08 1.48 -2.09
C ALA A 378 -16.61 0.95 -0.73
N ASN A 379 -16.06 1.47 0.37
CA ASN A 379 -16.36 1.08 1.75
C ASN A 379 -16.07 -0.40 2.11
N TYR A 380 -15.09 -1.04 1.47
CA TYR A 380 -14.64 -2.42 1.72
C TYR A 380 -14.39 -2.80 3.21
N PHE A 381 -14.07 -1.83 4.08
CA PHE A 381 -13.88 -2.03 5.52
C PHE A 381 -15.18 -2.12 6.33
N LYS A 382 -16.31 -1.69 5.76
CA LYS A 382 -17.62 -1.57 6.39
C LYS A 382 -18.53 -2.69 5.89
N ASN A 383 -18.90 -3.62 6.77
CA ASN A 383 -19.81 -4.76 6.50
C ASN A 383 -19.49 -5.63 5.26
N ARG A 384 -18.29 -5.54 4.66
CA ARG A 384 -17.94 -6.17 3.37
C ARG A 384 -16.92 -7.30 3.50
N THR A 385 -16.70 -7.80 4.72
CA THR A 385 -15.92 -9.03 4.96
C THR A 385 -16.73 -10.09 5.71
N TRP A 386 -16.41 -11.37 5.47
CA TRP A 386 -17.07 -12.49 6.13
C TRP A 386 -16.17 -13.72 6.20
N GLY A 387 -16.57 -14.68 7.03
CA GLY A 387 -15.87 -15.96 7.15
C GLY A 387 -16.47 -17.07 6.32
N VAL A 388 -15.61 -18.01 5.92
CA VAL A 388 -15.97 -19.34 5.44
C VAL A 388 -15.20 -20.39 6.26
N GLU A 389 -15.85 -21.49 6.57
CA GLU A 389 -15.24 -22.67 7.20
C GLU A 389 -15.57 -23.92 6.37
N LEU A 390 -14.52 -24.65 5.98
CA LEU A 390 -14.61 -25.91 5.23
C LEU A 390 -14.23 -27.06 6.16
N ILE A 391 -15.18 -27.98 6.37
CA ILE A 391 -15.04 -29.16 7.22
C ILE A 391 -14.95 -30.39 6.30
N ASP A 392 -13.73 -30.84 6.04
CA ASP A 392 -13.39 -31.88 5.07
C ASP A 392 -13.04 -33.22 5.77
N ASN A 393 -13.86 -34.25 5.52
CA ASN A 393 -13.66 -35.57 6.12
C ASN A 393 -12.76 -36.53 5.32
N THR A 394 -12.05 -36.04 4.28
CA THR A 394 -11.16 -36.86 3.41
C THR A 394 -10.13 -37.67 4.18
N ASN A 395 -9.58 -37.10 5.26
CA ASN A 395 -8.53 -37.73 6.06
C ASN A 395 -9.09 -38.65 7.18
N VAL A 396 -10.41 -38.80 7.31
CA VAL A 396 -11.03 -39.65 8.33
C VAL A 396 -10.90 -41.13 7.94
N ALA A 397 -10.38 -41.94 8.87
CA ALA A 397 -10.07 -43.34 8.61
C ALA A 397 -11.30 -44.16 8.18
N GLY A 398 -11.28 -44.66 6.94
CA GLY A 398 -12.35 -45.47 6.35
C GLY A 398 -13.37 -44.70 5.52
N VAL A 399 -13.26 -43.36 5.42
CA VAL A 399 -14.02 -42.59 4.43
C VAL A 399 -13.54 -42.96 3.03
N THR A 400 -14.50 -43.37 2.19
CA THR A 400 -14.30 -43.74 0.76
C THR A 400 -15.14 -42.89 -0.18
N LYS A 401 -15.83 -41.89 0.39
CA LYS A 401 -16.75 -40.94 -0.24
C LYS A 401 -16.63 -39.65 0.55
N PRO A 402 -15.52 -38.90 0.39
CA PRO A 402 -15.31 -37.65 1.10
C PRO A 402 -16.36 -36.61 0.75
N LYS A 403 -16.55 -35.67 1.66
CA LYS A 403 -17.38 -34.48 1.48
C LYS A 403 -16.81 -33.31 2.26
N ILE A 404 -17.10 -32.10 1.79
CA ILE A 404 -16.93 -30.86 2.56
C ILE A 404 -18.31 -30.43 3.09
N ILE A 405 -18.37 -29.96 4.33
CA ILE A 405 -19.45 -29.09 4.83
C ILE A 405 -18.92 -27.66 4.81
N VAL A 406 -19.69 -26.74 4.24
CA VAL A 406 -19.33 -25.32 4.10
C VAL A 406 -20.25 -24.48 4.97
N ASN A 407 -19.67 -23.78 5.94
CA ASN A 407 -20.34 -22.80 6.80
C ASN A 407 -19.92 -21.38 6.36
N GLN A 408 -20.84 -20.41 6.41
CA GLN A 408 -20.53 -18.98 6.27
C GLN A 408 -20.75 -18.21 7.58
N TYR A 409 -20.04 -17.09 7.73
CA TYR A 409 -20.04 -16.25 8.93
C TYR A 409 -20.02 -14.76 8.55
N PHE A 410 -21.18 -14.26 8.11
CA PHE A 410 -21.41 -12.89 7.66
C PHE A 410 -21.45 -11.86 8.80
N GLN A 411 -21.27 -10.58 8.47
CA GLN A 411 -21.43 -9.46 9.40
C GLN A 411 -22.89 -8.98 9.51
N GLN A 412 -23.65 -9.12 8.42
CA GLN A 412 -25.07 -8.81 8.26
C GLN A 412 -25.81 -9.96 7.54
N ARG A 413 -27.14 -9.89 7.38
CA ARG A 413 -27.91 -10.94 6.68
C ARG A 413 -27.57 -10.99 5.18
N GLN A 414 -27.58 -12.18 4.61
CA GLN A 414 -27.30 -12.45 3.19
C GLN A 414 -28.35 -13.41 2.59
N LYS A 415 -28.36 -13.55 1.26
CA LYS A 415 -29.14 -14.56 0.55
C LYS A 415 -28.42 -15.92 0.58
N GLY A 416 -29.19 -17.02 0.55
CA GLY A 416 -28.63 -18.37 0.43
C GLY A 416 -27.93 -18.59 -0.91
N GLY A 417 -27.19 -19.69 -1.04
CA GLY A 417 -26.60 -20.15 -2.30
C GLY A 417 -25.56 -19.23 -2.95
N GLY A 418 -25.04 -18.19 -2.26
CA GLY A 418 -23.93 -17.34 -2.70
C GLY A 418 -22.57 -18.06 -2.66
N HIS A 419 -22.44 -19.16 -3.41
CA HIS A 419 -21.29 -20.05 -3.47
C HIS A 419 -21.15 -20.67 -4.86
N ALA A 420 -19.92 -20.98 -5.26
CA ALA A 420 -19.65 -21.84 -6.41
C ALA A 420 -18.49 -22.81 -6.16
N PHE A 421 -18.58 -23.99 -6.80
CA PHE A 421 -17.61 -25.09 -6.68
C PHE A 421 -17.34 -25.69 -8.06
N VAL A 422 -16.13 -25.46 -8.60
CA VAL A 422 -15.72 -25.80 -9.98
C VAL A 422 -16.39 -24.91 -11.05
N ARG A 423 -15.56 -24.22 -11.84
CA ARG A 423 -15.97 -23.37 -12.97
C ARG A 423 -16.47 -24.23 -14.14
N ARG A 424 -17.42 -23.75 -14.94
CA ARG A 424 -17.98 -24.48 -16.11
C ARG A 424 -17.05 -24.38 -17.32
N PHE A 425 -15.82 -24.88 -17.16
CA PHE A 425 -14.72 -24.77 -18.12
C PHE A 425 -15.01 -25.43 -19.47
N ASP A 426 -15.89 -26.43 -19.50
CA ASP A 426 -16.19 -27.27 -20.65
C ASP A 426 -17.29 -26.71 -21.57
N ASP A 427 -17.71 -25.46 -21.36
CA ASP A 427 -18.81 -24.85 -22.12
C ASP A 427 -18.40 -23.57 -22.86
N PRO A 428 -18.41 -23.56 -24.20
CA PRO A 428 -18.07 -22.38 -24.98
C PRO A 428 -19.18 -21.32 -24.95
N ASN A 429 -20.41 -21.70 -24.63
CA ASN A 429 -21.54 -20.78 -24.53
C ASN A 429 -21.56 -20.05 -23.17
N VAL A 430 -20.57 -20.29 -22.30
CA VAL A 430 -20.38 -19.55 -21.05
C VAL A 430 -19.47 -18.35 -21.34
N THR A 431 -20.12 -17.22 -21.61
CA THR A 431 -19.53 -15.90 -21.92
C THR A 431 -19.39 -15.01 -20.68
N GLY A 432 -19.46 -15.59 -19.49
CA GLY A 432 -19.30 -14.92 -18.19
C GLY A 432 -19.12 -15.97 -17.08
N PHE A 433 -19.58 -15.69 -15.87
CA PHE A 433 -19.37 -16.54 -14.69
C PHE A 433 -20.32 -17.73 -14.58
N GLY A 434 -20.31 -18.57 -15.62
CA GLY A 434 -20.87 -19.91 -15.56
C GLY A 434 -20.04 -20.79 -14.63
N TRP A 435 -20.59 -21.04 -13.44
CA TRP A 435 -20.10 -22.06 -12.53
C TRP A 435 -20.89 -23.36 -12.72
N MET A 436 -20.28 -24.49 -12.34
CA MET A 436 -21.06 -25.68 -12.01
C MET A 436 -21.45 -25.56 -10.54
N SER A 437 -22.69 -25.95 -10.18
CA SER A 437 -23.13 -26.02 -8.78
C SER A 437 -23.47 -27.48 -8.45
N PRO A 438 -22.61 -28.16 -7.67
CA PRO A 438 -22.79 -29.57 -7.30
C PRO A 438 -22.91 -29.75 -5.77
N GLY A 439 -23.16 -28.67 -5.03
CA GLY A 439 -23.34 -28.66 -3.59
C GLY A 439 -24.81 -28.51 -3.20
N ASP A 440 -25.31 -29.39 -2.34
CA ASP A 440 -26.66 -29.33 -1.82
C ASP A 440 -26.74 -28.29 -0.70
N LEU A 441 -27.61 -27.28 -0.84
CA LEU A 441 -28.03 -26.43 0.27
C LEU A 441 -28.80 -27.29 1.28
N LEU A 442 -28.62 -27.03 2.58
CA LEU A 442 -29.39 -27.77 3.59
C LEU A 442 -30.84 -27.27 3.75
N ASP A 443 -31.16 -26.09 3.22
CA ASP A 443 -32.52 -25.57 3.03
C ASP A 443 -32.60 -24.68 1.77
N ASP A 444 -33.12 -25.24 0.67
CA ASP A 444 -33.29 -24.54 -0.61
C ASP A 444 -34.17 -23.28 -0.50
N SER A 445 -35.04 -23.17 0.50
CA SER A 445 -35.87 -21.97 0.69
C SER A 445 -35.05 -20.72 1.01
N THR A 446 -33.80 -20.90 1.49
CA THR A 446 -32.84 -19.82 1.71
C THR A 446 -32.36 -19.16 0.40
N TYR A 447 -32.41 -19.88 -0.72
CA TYR A 447 -32.10 -19.37 -2.05
C TYR A 447 -33.35 -18.87 -2.80
N LEU A 448 -34.48 -19.56 -2.64
CA LEU A 448 -35.72 -19.29 -3.38
C LEU A 448 -36.55 -18.12 -2.84
N THR A 449 -36.16 -17.52 -1.71
CA THR A 449 -36.85 -16.36 -1.11
C THR A 449 -36.18 -15.04 -1.53
N ASP A 450 -36.98 -13.99 -1.76
CA ASP A 450 -36.52 -12.66 -2.21
C ASP A 450 -35.74 -11.85 -1.15
N GLY A 451 -35.76 -12.29 0.10
CA GLY A 451 -35.09 -11.63 1.22
C GLY A 451 -33.62 -12.03 1.39
N ALA A 452 -33.08 -11.66 2.55
CA ALA A 452 -31.80 -12.15 3.06
C ALA A 452 -32.05 -13.12 4.24
N PRO A 453 -32.44 -14.39 3.99
CA PRO A 453 -32.82 -15.34 5.04
C PRO A 453 -31.63 -15.92 5.82
N CYS A 454 -30.38 -15.79 5.35
CA CYS A 454 -29.23 -16.28 6.09
C CYS A 454 -28.96 -15.42 7.33
N PRO A 455 -28.92 -16.01 8.54
CA PRO A 455 -28.68 -15.27 9.76
C PRO A 455 -27.23 -14.80 9.89
N VAL A 456 -27.01 -13.78 10.73
CA VAL A 456 -25.68 -13.45 11.24
C VAL A 456 -25.30 -14.50 12.27
N MET A 457 -24.39 -15.41 11.91
CA MET A 457 -23.93 -16.48 12.79
C MET A 457 -22.68 -16.05 13.57
N PRO A 458 -22.61 -16.31 14.89
CA PRO A 458 -21.42 -16.00 15.69
C PRO A 458 -20.23 -16.83 15.18
N LYS A 459 -19.08 -16.17 15.02
CA LYS A 459 -17.83 -16.83 14.60
C LYS A 459 -17.44 -17.92 15.62
N PRO A 460 -16.88 -19.05 15.16
CA PRO A 460 -16.70 -20.24 15.99
C PRO A 460 -15.58 -20.05 17.02
N PRO A 461 -15.57 -20.83 18.11
CA PRO A 461 -14.48 -20.80 19.07
C PRO A 461 -13.15 -21.24 18.43
N GLU A 462 -12.04 -20.82 19.05
CA GLU A 462 -10.71 -21.12 18.56
C GLU A 462 -10.41 -22.64 18.64
N GLY A 463 -9.90 -23.21 17.54
CA GLY A 463 -9.58 -24.64 17.43
C GLY A 463 -10.75 -25.63 17.54
N ALA A 464 -12.01 -25.18 17.51
CA ALA A 464 -13.19 -26.04 17.63
C ALA A 464 -14.38 -25.56 16.78
N LEU A 465 -15.18 -26.48 16.25
CA LEU A 465 -16.41 -26.15 15.51
C LEU A 465 -17.44 -25.45 16.42
N LEU A 466 -18.30 -24.61 15.85
CA LEU A 466 -19.45 -24.04 16.56
C LEU A 466 -20.46 -25.14 16.98
N ASN A 467 -20.65 -26.14 16.11
CA ASN A 467 -21.60 -27.24 16.27
C ASN A 467 -20.89 -28.62 16.24
N PRO A 468 -20.07 -28.97 17.25
CA PRO A 468 -19.21 -30.17 17.19
C PRO A 468 -19.93 -31.50 17.39
N ASN A 469 -21.16 -31.49 17.93
CA ASN A 469 -21.97 -32.70 18.20
C ASN A 469 -23.43 -32.52 17.72
N SER A 470 -23.67 -31.47 16.92
CA SER A 470 -24.97 -30.94 16.52
C SER A 470 -24.86 -30.38 15.10
N GLY A 471 -25.97 -29.95 14.52
CA GLY A 471 -25.95 -29.17 13.28
C GLY A 471 -27.31 -29.17 12.59
N TYR A 472 -27.37 -28.49 11.45
CA TYR A 472 -28.61 -28.29 10.71
C TYR A 472 -28.99 -29.50 9.84
N ASN A 473 -30.30 -29.80 9.74
CA ASN A 473 -30.90 -30.93 9.01
C ASN A 473 -30.15 -32.30 9.12
N GLY A 474 -29.58 -32.58 10.29
CA GLY A 474 -28.88 -33.84 10.59
C GLY A 474 -27.41 -33.88 10.14
N VAL A 475 -26.88 -32.81 9.54
CA VAL A 475 -25.48 -32.68 9.17
C VAL A 475 -24.70 -32.10 10.34
N ILE A 476 -24.00 -32.97 11.08
CA ILE A 476 -23.13 -32.56 12.20
C ILE A 476 -22.03 -31.61 11.68
N GLY A 477 -21.84 -30.48 12.35
CA GLY A 477 -20.90 -29.42 11.96
C GLY A 477 -21.49 -28.31 11.11
N ALA A 478 -22.66 -28.51 10.47
CA ALA A 478 -23.36 -27.45 9.74
C ALA A 478 -24.06 -26.48 10.69
N ASN A 479 -24.02 -25.17 10.40
CA ASN A 479 -24.53 -24.15 11.30
C ASN A 479 -26.03 -23.83 11.11
N ASP A 480 -26.49 -23.78 9.86
CA ASP A 480 -27.83 -23.32 9.47
C ASP A 480 -28.25 -23.90 8.10
N GLY A 481 -29.39 -23.43 7.57
CA GLY A 481 -29.91 -23.84 6.26
C GLY A 481 -29.14 -23.27 5.06
N CYS A 482 -28.33 -22.23 5.26
CA CYS A 482 -27.46 -21.65 4.23
C CYS A 482 -26.11 -22.37 4.13
N SER A 483 -25.82 -23.27 5.06
CA SER A 483 -24.67 -24.17 5.02
C SER A 483 -24.85 -25.19 3.88
N VAL A 484 -23.76 -25.54 3.20
CA VAL A 484 -23.76 -26.41 2.00
C VAL A 484 -23.03 -27.73 2.27
N VAL A 485 -23.50 -28.83 1.67
CA VAL A 485 -22.75 -30.09 1.58
C VAL A 485 -22.30 -30.34 0.14
N PHE A 486 -20.99 -30.54 -0.02
CA PHE A 486 -20.36 -30.81 -1.30
C PHE A 486 -19.71 -32.20 -1.27
N ASP A 487 -20.30 -33.20 -1.95
CA ASP A 487 -19.83 -34.60 -1.99
C ASP A 487 -19.52 -35.15 -3.40
N THR A 488 -19.81 -34.37 -4.44
CA THR A 488 -19.84 -34.82 -5.84
C THR A 488 -19.11 -33.81 -6.74
N TYR A 489 -18.15 -34.28 -7.53
CA TYR A 489 -17.56 -33.53 -8.63
C TYR A 489 -18.51 -33.57 -9.85
N PRO A 490 -18.80 -32.43 -10.49
CA PRO A 490 -19.85 -32.34 -11.51
C PRO A 490 -19.52 -33.08 -12.81
N GLY A 491 -20.58 -33.49 -13.51
CA GLY A 491 -20.48 -34.01 -14.87
C GLY A 491 -20.28 -32.88 -15.88
N HIS A 492 -19.43 -33.11 -16.87
CA HIS A 492 -18.93 -32.11 -17.83
C HIS A 492 -18.58 -32.81 -19.16
N ARG A 493 -18.36 -32.07 -20.25
CA ARG A 493 -17.80 -32.64 -21.50
C ARG A 493 -16.32 -32.96 -21.34
N ALA A 494 -15.91 -34.12 -21.85
CA ALA A 494 -14.50 -34.50 -21.90
C ALA A 494 -13.76 -33.56 -22.85
N ILE A 495 -12.64 -32.99 -22.38
CA ILE A 495 -11.79 -32.07 -23.15
C ILE A 495 -10.68 -32.82 -23.89
N ALA A 496 -10.31 -32.34 -25.07
CA ALA A 496 -9.19 -32.88 -25.87
C ALA A 496 -8.53 -31.76 -26.68
N ALA A 497 -7.23 -31.89 -26.95
CA ALA A 497 -6.51 -30.93 -27.79
C ALA A 497 -7.07 -30.92 -29.23
N ASN A 498 -7.29 -29.72 -29.79
CA ASN A 498 -7.57 -29.53 -31.21
C ASN A 498 -6.27 -29.64 -32.06
N SER A 499 -6.35 -29.28 -33.34
CA SER A 499 -5.22 -29.23 -34.28
C SER A 499 -4.01 -28.42 -33.78
N ASP A 500 -4.28 -27.42 -32.95
CA ASP A 500 -3.36 -26.35 -32.58
C ASP A 500 -2.92 -26.47 -31.10
N GLY A 501 -3.34 -27.54 -30.43
CA GLY A 501 -3.01 -27.84 -29.03
C GLY A 501 -3.99 -27.30 -27.99
N VAL A 502 -5.00 -26.51 -28.39
CA VAL A 502 -5.97 -25.92 -27.46
C VAL A 502 -6.94 -27.00 -26.95
N MET A 503 -7.12 -27.09 -25.64
CA MET A 503 -7.99 -28.08 -25.00
C MET A 503 -9.48 -27.74 -25.17
N VAL A 504 -10.16 -28.35 -26.15
CA VAL A 504 -11.56 -28.07 -26.48
C VAL A 504 -12.56 -29.16 -26.01
N PRO A 505 -13.81 -28.80 -25.67
CA PRO A 505 -14.86 -29.76 -25.32
C PRO A 505 -15.21 -30.69 -26.47
N THR A 506 -15.31 -31.99 -26.18
CA THR A 506 -15.79 -33.00 -27.12
C THR A 506 -17.25 -33.37 -26.85
N ASN A 507 -17.89 -34.06 -27.80
CA ASN A 507 -19.24 -34.60 -27.63
C ASN A 507 -19.32 -35.82 -26.69
N GLN A 508 -18.28 -36.12 -25.91
CA GLN A 508 -18.26 -37.24 -24.95
C GLN A 508 -18.51 -36.72 -23.52
N PRO A 509 -19.55 -37.19 -22.80
CA PRO A 509 -19.85 -36.72 -21.45
C PRO A 509 -19.06 -37.48 -20.37
N VAL A 510 -18.25 -36.75 -19.60
CA VAL A 510 -17.73 -37.23 -18.30
C VAL A 510 -18.88 -37.20 -17.29
N GLN A 511 -19.19 -38.35 -16.71
CA GLN A 511 -20.25 -38.46 -15.72
C GLN A 511 -19.83 -37.84 -14.39
N ALA A 512 -20.80 -37.25 -13.68
CA ALA A 512 -20.60 -36.79 -12.30
C ALA A 512 -20.09 -37.95 -11.43
N ARG A 513 -19.14 -37.66 -10.55
CA ARG A 513 -18.47 -38.66 -9.70
C ARG A 513 -18.37 -38.14 -8.27
N LYS A 514 -18.10 -39.02 -7.32
CA LYS A 514 -17.82 -38.57 -5.95
C LYS A 514 -16.44 -37.92 -5.87
N LEU A 515 -16.28 -37.02 -4.90
CA LEU A 515 -15.00 -36.43 -4.58
C LEU A 515 -14.00 -37.51 -4.16
N VAL A 516 -12.71 -37.25 -4.36
CA VAL A 516 -11.59 -38.07 -3.89
C VAL A 516 -10.49 -37.17 -3.30
N ALA A 517 -9.59 -37.74 -2.51
CA ALA A 517 -8.40 -37.04 -2.03
C ALA A 517 -7.57 -36.52 -3.21
N GLY A 518 -7.11 -35.27 -3.13
CA GLY A 518 -6.37 -34.60 -4.20
C GLY A 518 -7.23 -33.97 -5.30
N ASP A 519 -8.56 -34.00 -5.24
CA ASP A 519 -9.39 -33.20 -6.15
C ASP A 519 -9.14 -31.70 -5.91
N VAL A 520 -8.87 -30.96 -6.99
CA VAL A 520 -8.70 -29.51 -7.01
C VAL A 520 -10.07 -28.84 -7.20
N ILE A 521 -10.44 -27.98 -6.26
CA ILE A 521 -11.72 -27.27 -6.22
C ILE A 521 -11.47 -25.77 -6.33
N GLU A 522 -11.94 -25.20 -7.44
CA GLU A 522 -12.13 -23.75 -7.58
C GLU A 522 -13.29 -23.33 -6.69
N PHE A 523 -13.01 -22.50 -5.68
CA PHE A 523 -14.01 -21.98 -4.75
C PHE A 523 -14.09 -20.46 -4.83
N THR A 524 -15.31 -19.95 -4.95
CA THR A 524 -15.62 -18.54 -4.74
C THR A 524 -16.93 -18.41 -3.98
N SER A 525 -17.10 -17.27 -3.32
CA SER A 525 -18.31 -16.92 -2.59
C SER A 525 -19.02 -15.78 -3.34
N SER A 526 -20.18 -15.35 -2.85
CA SER A 526 -20.80 -14.11 -3.33
C SER A 526 -21.31 -13.30 -2.15
N PHE A 527 -21.10 -11.98 -2.21
CA PHE A 527 -21.78 -11.06 -1.31
C PHE A 527 -23.11 -10.70 -1.97
N PHE A 528 -24.23 -11.26 -1.51
CA PHE A 528 -25.56 -10.97 -2.05
C PHE A 528 -26.52 -10.71 -0.89
N SER A 529 -26.53 -9.48 -0.40
CA SER A 529 -27.46 -9.02 0.63
C SER A 529 -28.72 -8.42 -0.03
N THR A 530 -29.53 -7.71 0.76
CA THR A 530 -30.61 -6.87 0.24
C THR A 530 -30.43 -5.44 0.75
N ARG A 531 -30.95 -4.45 0.01
CA ARG A 531 -30.95 -3.03 0.40
C ARG A 531 -31.41 -2.87 1.85
N ALA A 532 -32.57 -3.45 2.20
CA ALA A 532 -33.13 -3.41 3.55
C ALA A 532 -32.23 -4.04 4.65
N ALA A 533 -31.49 -5.11 4.36
CA ALA A 533 -30.57 -5.73 5.32
C ALA A 533 -29.28 -4.91 5.53
N MET A 534 -28.86 -4.14 4.51
CA MET A 534 -27.78 -3.16 4.61
C MET A 534 -28.24 -1.87 5.30
N ASP A 535 -29.51 -1.47 5.12
CA ASP A 535 -30.12 -0.34 5.82
C ASP A 535 -30.27 -0.61 7.32
N GLU A 536 -30.60 -1.85 7.72
CA GLU A 536 -30.67 -2.30 9.13
C GLU A 536 -29.33 -2.15 9.88
N VAL A 537 -28.19 -2.13 9.16
CA VAL A 537 -26.83 -1.89 9.70
C VAL A 537 -26.23 -0.54 9.33
N GLY A 538 -27.01 0.37 8.73
CA GLY A 538 -26.58 1.75 8.43
C GLY A 538 -25.51 1.87 7.33
N ASP A 539 -25.53 0.97 6.35
CA ASP A 539 -24.52 0.90 5.29
C ASP A 539 -25.10 1.23 3.91
N SER A 540 -24.92 2.46 3.45
CA SER A 540 -25.50 2.98 2.21
C SER A 540 -24.88 2.44 0.92
N GLY A 541 -23.69 1.81 0.95
CA GLY A 541 -23.02 1.31 -0.25
C GLY A 541 -23.75 0.14 -0.91
N ALA A 542 -23.22 -0.35 -2.03
CA ALA A 542 -23.83 -1.45 -2.76
C ALA A 542 -23.93 -2.74 -1.92
N PHE A 543 -24.92 -3.57 -2.27
CA PHE A 543 -25.33 -4.78 -1.54
C PHE A 543 -25.04 -6.08 -2.29
N ARG A 544 -24.31 -6.00 -3.42
CA ARG A 544 -23.87 -7.12 -4.25
C ARG A 544 -22.42 -6.94 -4.69
N TYR A 545 -21.56 -7.94 -4.50
CA TYR A 545 -20.16 -7.95 -4.95
C TYR A 545 -19.67 -9.37 -5.29
N TYR A 546 -18.70 -9.44 -6.20
CA TYR A 546 -17.86 -10.62 -6.42
C TYR A 546 -16.81 -10.77 -5.30
N THR A 547 -15.99 -11.82 -5.32
CA THR A 547 -14.98 -12.09 -4.27
C THR A 547 -13.66 -12.61 -4.82
N ASN A 548 -12.64 -12.67 -3.95
CA ASN A 548 -11.44 -13.48 -4.16
C ASN A 548 -11.80 -14.89 -4.69
N GLU A 549 -11.02 -15.39 -5.65
CA GLU A 549 -11.08 -16.80 -6.07
C GLU A 549 -9.96 -17.60 -5.40
N LEU A 550 -10.35 -18.69 -4.74
CA LEU A 550 -9.44 -19.54 -3.97
C LEU A 550 -9.39 -20.96 -4.54
N THR A 551 -8.29 -21.66 -4.26
CA THR A 551 -8.16 -23.09 -4.56
C THR A 551 -8.13 -23.89 -3.28
N TYR A 552 -8.99 -24.89 -3.20
CA TYR A 552 -8.96 -25.92 -2.16
C TYR A 552 -8.57 -27.27 -2.76
N VAL A 553 -7.76 -28.04 -2.06
CA VAL A 553 -7.40 -29.41 -2.47
C VAL A 553 -7.91 -30.39 -1.41
N MET A 554 -8.73 -31.37 -1.82
CA MET A 554 -9.36 -32.35 -0.92
C MET A 554 -8.32 -33.11 -0.09
N GLY A 555 -8.44 -33.05 1.24
CA GLY A 555 -7.51 -33.59 2.23
C GLY A 555 -6.31 -32.69 2.55
N GLU A 556 -6.05 -31.65 1.75
CA GLU A 556 -4.86 -30.80 1.84
C GLU A 556 -5.12 -29.36 2.30
N GLY A 557 -6.31 -28.81 2.09
CA GLY A 557 -6.66 -27.43 2.47
C GLY A 557 -6.48 -26.41 1.35
N LEU A 558 -6.43 -25.12 1.70
CA LEU A 558 -6.19 -24.04 0.74
C LEU A 558 -4.78 -24.08 0.11
N ARG A 559 -4.71 -23.61 -1.14
CA ARG A 559 -3.49 -23.46 -1.95
C ARG A 559 -3.54 -22.14 -2.74
N PRO A 560 -2.43 -21.39 -2.83
CA PRO A 560 -2.22 -20.42 -3.91
C PRO A 560 -2.21 -21.14 -5.27
N TRP A 561 -2.58 -20.46 -6.35
CA TRP A 561 -2.85 -21.08 -7.65
C TRP A 561 -2.34 -20.29 -8.85
N TYR A 562 -2.28 -20.97 -10.00
CA TYR A 562 -2.03 -20.40 -11.33
C TYR A 562 -3.00 -21.02 -12.34
N GLY A 563 -3.19 -20.35 -13.49
CA GLY A 563 -4.12 -20.76 -14.54
C GLY A 563 -3.51 -21.76 -15.53
N VAL A 564 -4.19 -22.88 -15.78
CA VAL A 564 -3.85 -23.89 -16.81
C VAL A 564 -4.94 -24.03 -17.88
N GLN A 565 -4.64 -24.60 -19.06
CA GLN A 565 -5.70 -24.84 -20.05
C GLN A 565 -6.68 -25.93 -19.58
N PRO A 566 -7.98 -25.84 -19.92
CA PRO A 566 -8.63 -24.77 -20.71
C PRO A 566 -9.10 -23.57 -19.88
N ARG A 567 -9.11 -22.38 -20.50
CA ARG A 567 -9.63 -21.13 -19.90
C ARG A 567 -9.03 -20.81 -18.52
N LEU A 568 -7.70 -20.97 -18.38
CA LEU A 568 -6.93 -20.65 -17.16
C LEU A 568 -7.51 -21.31 -15.88
N MET A 569 -7.84 -22.60 -15.85
CA MET A 569 -8.32 -23.28 -14.62
C MET A 569 -7.33 -23.15 -13.46
N ASN A 570 -7.81 -23.06 -12.21
CA ASN A 570 -6.89 -23.14 -11.06
C ASN A 570 -6.16 -24.50 -11.04
N GLU A 571 -4.84 -24.47 -11.05
CA GLU A 571 -3.97 -25.56 -10.60
C GLU A 571 -3.15 -25.06 -9.39
N PRO A 572 -2.92 -25.87 -8.33
CA PRO A 572 -2.12 -25.45 -7.18
C PRO A 572 -0.69 -25.07 -7.57
N LEU A 573 -0.22 -23.92 -7.09
CA LEU A 573 1.15 -23.46 -7.33
C LEU A 573 2.18 -24.41 -6.65
N PRO A 574 3.25 -24.83 -7.36
CA PRO A 574 4.28 -25.66 -6.77
C PRO A 574 4.95 -24.98 -5.57
N MET A 575 5.19 -25.73 -4.48
CA MET A 575 5.76 -25.18 -3.24
C MET A 575 7.05 -24.37 -3.42
N ALA A 576 7.86 -24.67 -4.46
CA ALA A 576 9.09 -23.93 -4.77
C ALA A 576 8.86 -22.46 -5.18
N THR A 577 7.64 -22.11 -5.60
CA THR A 577 7.21 -20.75 -5.98
C THR A 577 6.67 -19.92 -4.82
N LEU A 578 6.33 -20.56 -3.70
CA LEU A 578 5.54 -19.95 -2.63
C LEU A 578 6.41 -19.10 -1.69
N GLN A 579 6.71 -17.87 -2.10
CA GLN A 579 7.61 -16.97 -1.37
C GLN A 579 7.14 -16.66 0.06
N GLY A 580 5.82 -16.61 0.27
CA GLY A 580 5.18 -16.42 1.58
C GLY A 580 4.67 -17.70 2.24
N GLY A 581 5.09 -18.88 1.77
CA GLY A 581 4.48 -20.14 2.16
C GLY A 581 3.03 -20.23 1.67
N LEU A 582 2.16 -20.89 2.45
CA LEU A 582 0.77 -21.15 2.03
C LEU A 582 -0.10 -19.89 1.92
N GLY A 583 0.34 -18.77 2.51
CA GLY A 583 -0.31 -17.46 2.39
C GLY A 583 0.24 -16.57 1.27
N SER A 584 1.00 -17.11 0.31
CA SER A 584 1.44 -16.36 -0.88
C SER A 584 0.23 -15.91 -1.72
N VAL A 585 0.28 -14.73 -2.32
CA VAL A 585 -0.73 -14.30 -3.31
C VAL A 585 -0.58 -15.16 -4.56
N SER A 586 -1.71 -15.54 -5.15
CA SER A 586 -1.76 -16.28 -6.43
C SER A 586 -1.32 -15.40 -7.61
N TYR A 587 -1.15 -15.99 -8.79
CA TYR A 587 -0.87 -15.19 -10.00
C TYR A 587 -2.09 -14.35 -10.37
N ASP A 588 -1.85 -13.11 -10.79
CA ASP A 588 -2.89 -12.20 -11.29
C ASP A 588 -3.13 -12.41 -12.80
N TYR A 589 -4.39 -12.53 -13.20
CA TYR A 589 -4.82 -12.68 -14.61
C TYR A 589 -5.73 -11.54 -15.08
N ALA A 590 -6.05 -10.59 -14.20
CA ALA A 590 -6.96 -9.48 -14.44
C ALA A 590 -6.22 -8.14 -14.73
N ASP A 591 -4.92 -8.22 -15.01
CA ASP A 591 -4.01 -7.10 -15.36
C ASP A 591 -4.00 -5.92 -14.38
N ASN A 592 -4.19 -6.17 -13.09
CA ASN A 592 -4.22 -5.15 -12.04
C ASN A 592 -3.10 -5.33 -11.01
N SER A 593 -1.90 -5.64 -11.54
CA SER A 593 -0.63 -5.77 -10.81
C SER A 593 -0.30 -4.59 -9.87
N GLU A 594 -0.84 -3.39 -10.12
CA GLU A 594 -0.79 -2.23 -9.22
C GLU A 594 -1.28 -2.54 -7.80
N PHE A 595 -2.23 -3.44 -7.67
CA PHE A 595 -2.81 -3.86 -6.39
C PHE A 595 -2.14 -5.09 -5.78
N ILE A 596 -1.17 -5.75 -6.44
CA ILE A 596 -0.61 -7.04 -5.97
C ILE A 596 0.10 -6.92 -4.61
N PHE A 597 0.68 -5.75 -4.31
CA PHE A 597 1.31 -5.45 -3.01
C PHE A 597 0.31 -5.02 -1.91
N GLN A 598 -0.98 -4.97 -2.24
CA GLN A 598 -2.06 -4.52 -1.35
C GLN A 598 -2.91 -5.68 -0.83
N GLN A 599 -2.55 -6.93 -1.14
CA GLN A 599 -3.38 -8.11 -0.91
C GLN A 599 -3.13 -8.81 0.43
N PRO A 600 -4.19 -9.32 1.10
CA PRO A 600 -4.06 -10.18 2.27
C PRO A 600 -3.52 -11.57 1.87
N HIS A 601 -3.13 -12.36 2.87
CA HIS A 601 -2.81 -13.77 2.65
C HIS A 601 -3.96 -14.55 2.01
N ASN A 602 -3.68 -15.41 1.02
CA ASN A 602 -4.69 -16.27 0.37
C ASN A 602 -5.38 -17.25 1.34
N ASN A 603 -4.85 -17.42 2.56
CA ASN A 603 -5.43 -18.20 3.66
C ASN A 603 -5.73 -17.34 4.92
N ILE A 604 -5.91 -16.02 4.78
CA ILE A 604 -6.21 -15.10 5.89
C ILE A 604 -7.45 -15.54 6.67
N GLY A 605 -7.40 -15.47 8.00
CA GLY A 605 -8.49 -15.87 8.90
C GLY A 605 -9.78 -15.06 8.74
N MET A 606 -10.90 -15.62 9.20
CA MET A 606 -12.22 -15.01 9.04
C MET A 606 -12.45 -13.79 9.94
N GLN A 607 -11.70 -13.64 11.03
CA GLN A 607 -11.64 -12.41 11.82
C GLN A 607 -10.50 -11.51 11.34
N ASN A 608 -9.36 -12.10 10.97
CA ASN A 608 -8.19 -11.39 10.50
C ASN A 608 -8.43 -10.59 9.21
N MET A 609 -9.31 -11.05 8.31
CA MET A 609 -9.73 -10.26 7.15
C MET A 609 -10.36 -8.90 7.53
N GLN A 610 -11.15 -8.85 8.62
CA GLN A 610 -11.71 -7.57 9.10
C GLN A 610 -10.61 -6.65 9.65
N ARG A 611 -9.71 -7.20 10.49
CA ARG A 611 -8.54 -6.47 11.03
C ARG A 611 -7.66 -5.91 9.92
N PHE A 612 -7.51 -6.66 8.83
CA PHE A 612 -6.76 -6.26 7.64
C PHE A 612 -7.41 -5.08 6.91
N VAL A 613 -8.72 -5.12 6.62
CA VAL A 613 -9.38 -4.01 5.91
C VAL A 613 -9.49 -2.74 6.77
N GLU A 614 -9.72 -2.88 8.07
CA GLU A 614 -9.72 -1.77 9.04
C GLU A 614 -8.32 -1.15 9.16
N GLY A 615 -7.27 -1.96 9.22
CA GLY A 615 -5.88 -1.48 9.19
C GLY A 615 -5.50 -0.82 7.86
N ARG A 616 -5.98 -1.35 6.72
CA ARG A 616 -5.79 -0.74 5.39
C ARG A 616 -6.40 0.66 5.36
N ARG A 617 -7.63 0.83 5.88
CA ARG A 617 -8.30 2.14 5.97
C ARG A 617 -7.42 3.18 6.65
N TRP A 618 -6.77 2.84 7.76
CA TRP A 618 -5.85 3.74 8.47
C TRP A 618 -4.59 4.08 7.67
N ILE A 619 -3.97 3.11 7.01
CA ILE A 619 -2.79 3.30 6.12
C ILE A 619 -3.11 4.22 4.93
N HIS A 620 -4.35 4.15 4.43
CA HIS A 620 -4.89 4.92 3.31
C HIS A 620 -5.53 6.27 3.72
N THR A 621 -5.69 6.54 5.01
CA THR A 621 -6.27 7.79 5.52
C THR A 621 -5.28 8.95 5.39
N ASN A 622 -5.76 10.10 4.90
CA ASN A 622 -5.11 11.39 5.06
C ASN A 622 -5.30 11.89 6.50
N LEU A 623 -4.27 11.83 7.35
CA LEU A 623 -4.37 12.15 8.78
C LEU A 623 -4.42 13.66 9.10
N TRP A 624 -4.58 14.51 8.08
CA TRP A 624 -5.02 15.90 8.25
C TRP A 624 -6.53 16.03 8.02
N THR A 625 -7.07 15.54 6.91
CA THR A 625 -8.47 15.74 6.51
C THR A 625 -9.43 14.62 6.93
N GLY A 626 -8.91 13.44 7.24
CA GLY A 626 -9.68 12.19 7.41
C GLY A 626 -10.04 11.49 6.10
N GLU A 627 -9.82 12.11 4.93
CA GLU A 627 -10.24 11.54 3.63
C GLU A 627 -9.42 10.29 3.26
N HIS A 628 -10.04 9.36 2.56
CA HIS A 628 -9.37 8.18 2.00
C HIS A 628 -8.69 8.56 0.67
N ASN A 629 -7.56 7.93 0.34
CA ASN A 629 -6.90 8.11 -0.97
C ASN A 629 -7.58 7.38 -2.14
N GLU A 630 -8.79 6.85 -1.94
CA GLU A 630 -9.57 6.09 -2.94
C GLU A 630 -11.01 6.58 -2.90
N ASN A 631 -11.54 6.98 -4.05
CA ASN A 631 -12.87 7.58 -4.18
C ASN A 631 -13.99 6.68 -3.65
N GLY A 632 -15.09 7.28 -3.19
CA GLY A 632 -16.29 6.57 -2.72
C GLY A 632 -16.22 5.96 -1.31
N ASN A 633 -15.08 6.02 -0.62
CA ASN A 633 -14.93 5.50 0.75
C ASN A 633 -15.38 6.50 1.83
N ASP A 634 -16.02 6.01 2.90
CA ASP A 634 -16.41 6.83 4.05
C ASP A 634 -15.17 7.41 4.76
N ARG A 635 -15.17 8.73 4.93
CA ARG A 635 -14.14 9.48 5.65
C ARG A 635 -13.84 8.93 7.04
N ASN A 636 -12.57 8.88 7.39
CA ASN A 636 -12.10 8.45 8.71
C ASN A 636 -12.00 9.65 9.65
N ASP A 637 -13.13 10.08 10.21
CA ASP A 637 -13.22 11.23 11.14
C ASP A 637 -12.28 11.10 12.35
N ASP A 638 -12.07 9.89 12.88
CA ASP A 638 -11.14 9.63 13.99
C ASP A 638 -9.67 9.89 13.63
N GLY A 639 -9.34 9.91 12.33
CA GLY A 639 -8.02 10.24 11.82
C GLY A 639 -7.81 11.72 11.48
N MET A 640 -8.86 12.54 11.51
CA MET A 640 -8.81 13.95 11.12
C MET A 640 -8.05 14.80 12.14
N GLY A 641 -7.16 15.69 11.66
CA GLY A 641 -6.40 16.61 12.50
C GLY A 641 -5.32 15.97 13.40
N LEU A 642 -4.96 14.70 13.19
CA LEU A 642 -3.89 14.03 13.94
C LEU A 642 -2.49 14.39 13.42
N GLN A 643 -2.37 14.89 12.18
CA GLN A 643 -1.13 15.36 11.57
C GLN A 643 -0.68 16.73 12.13
N GLY A 644 0.61 16.83 12.45
CA GLY A 644 1.27 18.07 12.86
C GLY A 644 1.51 19.07 11.72
N PRO A 645 1.90 20.32 12.05
CA PRO A 645 2.04 21.41 11.08
C PRO A 645 3.23 21.29 10.12
N HIS A 646 4.17 20.36 10.37
CA HIS A 646 5.25 19.97 9.46
C HIS A 646 5.18 18.46 9.27
N PHE A 647 5.39 17.94 8.06
CA PHE A 647 5.32 16.51 7.72
C PHE A 647 6.09 16.23 6.40
N ASN A 648 6.25 14.97 5.98
CA ASN A 648 6.60 14.64 4.60
C ASN A 648 5.33 14.35 3.79
N GLN A 649 4.50 13.40 4.24
CA GLN A 649 3.23 13.04 3.59
C GLN A 649 2.04 12.98 4.56
N SER A 650 0.82 13.11 4.03
CA SER A 650 -0.42 13.09 4.82
C SER A 650 -1.06 11.70 5.00
N SER A 651 -0.69 10.72 4.17
CA SER A 651 -1.00 9.30 4.33
C SER A 651 0.28 8.45 4.21
N CYS A 652 0.28 7.21 4.70
CA CYS A 652 1.44 6.33 4.54
C CYS A 652 1.74 6.03 3.05
N PHE A 653 0.68 5.96 2.25
CA PHE A 653 0.67 5.69 0.81
C PHE A 653 1.45 6.74 -0.01
N GLY A 654 1.50 8.00 0.44
CA GLY A 654 2.26 9.06 -0.24
C GLY A 654 3.78 8.81 -0.26
N CYS A 655 4.31 8.01 0.65
CA CYS A 655 5.69 7.50 0.61
C CYS A 655 5.75 6.08 0.03
N HIS A 656 4.81 5.21 0.41
CA HIS A 656 4.70 3.82 -0.02
C HIS A 656 3.69 3.69 -1.17
N ILE A 657 4.02 4.23 -2.34
CA ILE A 657 3.15 4.27 -3.52
C ILE A 657 2.68 2.85 -3.87
N ASN A 658 1.37 2.58 -3.81
CA ASN A 658 0.77 1.25 -4.01
C ASN A 658 1.41 0.15 -3.12
N ASN A 659 1.77 0.50 -1.88
CA ASN A 659 2.56 -0.31 -0.94
C ASN A 659 4.01 -0.64 -1.40
N GLY A 660 4.46 -0.06 -2.51
CA GLY A 660 5.78 -0.22 -3.11
C GLY A 660 6.83 0.74 -2.55
N ARG A 661 7.35 1.64 -3.40
CA ARG A 661 8.53 2.48 -3.15
C ARG A 661 8.21 3.96 -3.31
N SER A 662 9.08 4.82 -2.77
CA SER A 662 9.08 6.25 -3.07
C SER A 662 9.36 6.51 -4.55
N PHE A 663 8.90 7.67 -5.03
CA PHE A 663 9.35 8.25 -6.30
C PHE A 663 10.89 8.39 -6.27
N ALA A 664 11.58 7.85 -7.28
CA ALA A 664 13.02 7.94 -7.39
C ALA A 664 13.48 9.36 -7.79
N PRO A 665 14.69 9.78 -7.36
CA PRO A 665 15.32 10.99 -7.86
C PRO A 665 15.67 10.82 -9.34
N THR A 666 14.93 11.51 -10.22
CA THR A 666 15.01 11.42 -11.68
C THR A 666 15.42 12.73 -12.36
N ALA A 667 14.87 13.87 -11.95
CA ALA A 667 15.17 15.20 -12.49
C ALA A 667 15.97 16.08 -11.51
N ILE A 668 16.56 17.16 -12.02
CA ILE A 668 17.10 18.27 -11.19
C ILE A 668 15.91 19.10 -10.68
N ASN A 669 16.08 19.81 -9.57
CA ASN A 669 15.03 20.56 -8.85
C ASN A 669 13.89 19.70 -8.28
N GLN A 670 13.85 18.39 -8.54
CA GLN A 670 12.87 17.48 -7.98
C GLN A 670 12.96 17.44 -6.45
N ARG A 671 11.83 17.68 -5.79
CA ARG A 671 11.66 17.61 -4.33
C ARG A 671 11.54 16.14 -3.89
N LEU A 672 12.08 15.82 -2.72
CA LEU A 672 12.22 14.43 -2.24
C LEU A 672 11.29 14.10 -1.07
N ASP A 673 10.11 14.73 -1.01
CA ASP A 673 9.14 14.62 0.09
C ASP A 673 8.28 13.34 0.07
N THR A 674 8.45 12.47 -0.94
CA THR A 674 8.00 11.06 -0.89
C THR A 674 9.06 10.13 -0.29
N MET A 675 10.27 10.62 -0.04
CA MET A 675 11.38 9.92 0.61
C MET A 675 11.59 10.43 2.05
N ALA A 676 12.10 9.57 2.92
CA ALA A 676 12.50 9.96 4.27
C ALA A 676 13.94 10.49 4.27
N VAL A 677 14.17 11.70 4.78
CA VAL A 677 15.52 12.24 5.00
C VAL A 677 15.79 12.27 6.51
N ARG A 678 16.61 11.32 7.00
CA ARG A 678 17.05 11.32 8.39
C ARG A 678 18.25 12.25 8.53
N VAL A 679 18.28 13.03 9.60
CA VAL A 679 19.22 14.16 9.78
C VAL A 679 19.69 14.28 11.23
N GLY A 680 20.92 14.77 11.40
CA GLY A 680 21.55 14.90 12.71
C GLY A 680 22.67 15.91 12.79
N SER A 681 23.35 15.88 13.93
CA SER A 681 24.56 16.65 14.24
C SER A 681 25.53 15.77 15.05
N VAL A 682 26.80 16.17 15.14
CA VAL A 682 27.83 15.46 15.90
C VAL A 682 28.26 16.31 17.11
N ALA A 683 28.05 15.78 18.31
CA ALA A 683 28.50 16.40 19.54
C ALA A 683 30.03 16.47 19.61
N ALA A 684 30.59 17.40 20.38
CA ALA A 684 32.03 17.60 20.53
C ALA A 684 32.81 16.40 21.13
N ASN A 685 32.12 15.34 21.56
CA ASN A 685 32.67 14.05 22.01
C ASN A 685 32.55 12.93 20.96
N GLY A 686 32.06 13.22 19.76
CA GLY A 686 31.83 12.27 18.67
C GLY A 686 30.50 11.51 18.72
N GLN A 687 29.58 11.82 19.65
CA GLN A 687 28.26 11.19 19.68
C GLN A 687 27.30 11.85 18.68
N TYR A 688 26.51 11.03 17.99
CA TYR A 688 25.40 11.47 17.16
C TYR A 688 24.28 12.11 18.01
N LEU A 689 23.73 13.23 17.53
CA LEU A 689 22.56 13.93 18.05
C LEU A 689 21.50 14.13 16.95
N PRO A 690 20.22 14.29 17.31
CA PRO A 690 19.24 14.91 16.42
C PRO A 690 19.73 16.27 15.89
N HIS A 691 19.21 16.74 14.76
CA HIS A 691 19.56 18.06 14.24
C HIS A 691 18.85 19.16 15.06
N PRO A 692 19.54 20.25 15.48
CA PRO A 692 18.94 21.28 16.33
C PRO A 692 17.79 22.08 15.69
N VAL A 693 17.50 21.90 14.39
CA VAL A 693 16.33 22.54 13.72
C VAL A 693 15.32 21.51 13.21
N TYR A 694 15.73 20.28 12.92
CA TYR A 694 14.86 19.26 12.29
C TYR A 694 14.59 18.03 13.18
N GLY A 695 15.26 17.93 14.33
CA GLY A 695 15.23 16.70 15.13
C GLY A 695 15.84 15.51 14.39
N HIS A 696 15.26 14.31 14.57
CA HIS A 696 15.72 13.06 13.97
C HIS A 696 15.43 12.92 12.46
N ALA A 697 14.47 13.69 11.92
CA ALA A 697 13.96 13.53 10.57
C ALA A 697 13.51 14.87 10.02
N LEU A 698 14.00 15.22 8.83
CA LEU A 698 13.56 16.40 8.12
C LEU A 698 12.19 16.13 7.50
N GLN A 699 11.25 17.03 7.79
CA GLN A 699 9.86 17.03 7.34
C GLN A 699 9.67 18.22 6.38
N MET A 700 9.45 17.94 5.09
CA MET A 700 9.57 18.92 4.00
C MET A 700 8.33 19.78 3.75
N ASN A 701 7.15 19.25 4.03
CA ASN A 701 5.86 19.90 3.85
C ASN A 701 5.39 20.55 5.15
N SER A 702 4.50 21.54 5.01
CA SER A 702 3.92 22.22 6.17
C SER A 702 2.56 22.85 5.87
N ARG A 703 1.75 22.96 6.94
CA ARG A 703 0.42 23.57 6.93
C ARG A 703 0.24 24.48 8.14
N SER A 704 -0.44 25.59 7.90
CA SER A 704 -0.87 26.56 8.90
C SER A 704 -1.78 25.89 9.96
N PRO A 705 -1.39 25.78 11.24
CA PRO A 705 -2.24 25.17 12.26
C PRO A 705 -3.51 26.00 12.59
N VAL A 706 -3.58 27.24 12.08
CA VAL A 706 -4.73 28.15 12.25
C VAL A 706 -5.65 28.16 11.02
N THR A 707 -5.13 27.89 9.82
CA THR A 707 -5.90 28.05 8.56
C THR A 707 -5.93 26.82 7.65
N GLY A 708 -5.17 25.77 7.94
CA GLY A 708 -5.04 24.54 7.14
C GLY A 708 -4.35 24.69 5.78
N LYS A 709 -4.10 25.93 5.33
CA LYS A 709 -3.38 26.25 4.10
C LYS A 709 -1.94 25.74 4.16
N SER A 710 -1.42 25.30 3.01
CA SER A 710 -0.01 24.95 2.85
C SER A 710 0.88 26.18 3.04
N GLU A 711 2.05 25.97 3.64
CA GLU A 711 3.07 27.00 3.91
C GLU A 711 4.46 26.41 3.60
N ASN A 712 5.38 27.15 2.96
CA ASN A 712 6.78 26.71 2.82
C ASN A 712 7.60 27.21 4.02
N TRP A 713 8.09 26.30 4.87
CA TRP A 713 8.89 26.62 6.07
C TRP A 713 10.40 26.45 5.86
N GLY A 714 10.88 26.52 4.62
CA GLY A 714 12.30 26.40 4.29
C GLY A 714 12.92 25.07 4.70
N ASN A 715 12.13 24.02 4.55
CA ASN A 715 12.35 22.68 5.06
C ASN A 715 12.48 21.64 3.92
N GLY A 716 12.41 22.03 2.65
CA GLY A 716 12.57 21.12 1.51
C GLY A 716 14.00 20.60 1.31
N VAL A 717 14.08 19.41 0.70
CA VAL A 717 15.29 18.84 0.08
C VAL A 717 14.99 18.57 -1.38
N TRP A 718 15.89 19.00 -2.27
CA TRP A 718 15.76 18.88 -3.71
C TRP A 718 17.02 18.31 -4.36
N VAL A 719 16.87 17.64 -5.50
CA VAL A 719 17.98 17.12 -6.31
C VAL A 719 18.70 18.26 -7.00
N SER A 720 19.92 18.57 -6.57
CA SER A 720 20.74 19.65 -7.14
C SER A 720 21.65 19.20 -8.29
N GLY A 721 21.74 17.89 -8.54
CA GLY A 721 22.55 17.33 -9.61
C GLY A 721 22.66 15.80 -9.51
N PHE A 722 23.48 15.22 -10.38
CA PHE A 722 23.76 13.79 -10.38
C PHE A 722 25.25 13.52 -10.61
N GLU A 723 25.86 12.74 -9.71
CA GLU A 723 27.17 12.14 -9.94
C GLU A 723 26.98 10.89 -10.83
N THR A 724 27.72 10.81 -11.94
CA THR A 724 27.71 9.64 -12.83
C THR A 724 29.08 8.98 -12.92
N LYS A 725 29.09 7.65 -13.09
CA LYS A 725 30.31 6.88 -13.39
C LYS A 725 29.99 5.65 -14.23
N ASN A 726 30.89 5.30 -15.14
CA ASN A 726 30.70 4.18 -16.07
C ASN A 726 31.44 2.92 -15.61
N VAL A 727 30.78 1.76 -15.73
CA VAL A 727 31.36 0.44 -15.50
C VAL A 727 31.13 -0.42 -16.75
N SER A 728 32.19 -1.00 -17.30
CA SER A 728 32.09 -1.93 -18.42
C SER A 728 31.89 -3.37 -17.95
N LEU A 729 30.92 -4.06 -18.52
CA LEU A 729 30.69 -5.51 -18.37
C LEU A 729 31.59 -6.29 -19.34
N ALA A 730 31.78 -7.59 -19.11
CA ALA A 730 32.69 -8.42 -19.91
C ALA A 730 32.30 -8.62 -21.40
N ASP A 731 31.07 -8.27 -21.81
CA ASP A 731 30.65 -8.23 -23.22
C ASP A 731 30.89 -6.87 -23.91
N GLY A 732 31.42 -5.88 -23.16
CA GLY A 732 31.62 -4.51 -23.63
C GLY A 732 30.44 -3.56 -23.38
N THR A 733 29.32 -4.04 -22.85
CA THR A 733 28.20 -3.18 -22.43
C THR A 733 28.66 -2.23 -21.32
N VAL A 734 28.38 -0.94 -21.48
CA VAL A 734 28.68 0.08 -20.45
C VAL A 734 27.42 0.36 -19.64
N VAL A 735 27.52 0.20 -18.33
CA VAL A 735 26.50 0.59 -17.36
C VAL A 735 26.89 1.96 -16.80
N GLU A 736 26.07 2.98 -17.07
CA GLU A 736 26.15 4.25 -16.35
C GLU A 736 25.49 4.08 -14.98
N LEU A 737 26.27 4.25 -13.92
CA LEU A 737 25.78 4.37 -12.56
C LEU A 737 25.53 5.84 -12.25
N ARG A 738 24.39 6.14 -11.62
CA ARG A 738 23.99 7.48 -11.19
C ARG A 738 23.77 7.55 -9.68
N LYS A 739 24.15 8.66 -9.04
CA LYS A 739 23.91 8.97 -7.63
C LYS A 739 23.38 10.41 -7.50
N PRO A 740 22.27 10.66 -6.77
CA PRO A 740 21.74 11.99 -6.58
C PRO A 740 22.68 12.85 -5.73
N GLN A 741 22.86 14.10 -6.13
CA GLN A 741 23.32 15.18 -5.25
C GLN A 741 22.08 15.95 -4.78
N VAL A 742 22.08 16.37 -3.51
CA VAL A 742 20.93 17.06 -2.90
C VAL A 742 21.34 18.39 -2.29
N SER A 743 20.38 19.31 -2.20
CA SER A 743 20.53 20.60 -1.52
C SER A 743 19.34 20.88 -0.61
N PHE A 744 19.60 21.67 0.43
CA PHE A 744 18.68 21.95 1.53
C PHE A 744 18.18 23.40 1.44
N GLU A 745 16.87 23.59 1.63
CA GLU A 745 16.28 24.92 1.66
C GLU A 745 16.72 25.75 2.88
N GLY A 746 16.79 25.11 4.04
CA GLY A 746 17.25 25.67 5.32
C GLY A 746 18.73 25.37 5.59
N PRO A 747 19.16 25.30 6.87
CA PRO A 747 20.50 24.86 7.23
C PRO A 747 20.80 23.44 6.75
N THR A 748 21.96 23.22 6.14
CA THR A 748 22.46 21.90 5.75
C THR A 748 22.82 21.09 7.00
N PRO A 749 22.26 19.88 7.20
CA PRO A 749 22.66 18.99 8.29
C PRO A 749 24.14 18.56 8.16
N GLU A 750 24.83 18.42 9.30
CA GLU A 750 26.19 17.88 9.32
C GLU A 750 26.21 16.40 8.89
N VAL A 751 25.19 15.64 9.30
CA VAL A 751 24.99 14.23 8.92
C VAL A 751 23.57 13.98 8.44
N TYR A 752 23.42 13.25 7.33
CA TYR A 752 22.11 12.93 6.75
C TYR A 752 22.10 11.59 6.00
N SER A 753 20.90 11.05 5.78
CA SER A 753 20.64 9.75 5.16
C SER A 753 19.37 9.84 4.30
N LEU A 754 19.51 9.70 2.98
CA LEU A 754 18.37 9.60 2.05
C LEU A 754 17.80 8.18 2.11
N ARG A 755 16.48 8.04 2.31
CA ARG A 755 15.83 6.74 2.50
C ARG A 755 14.52 6.66 1.70
N SER A 756 14.57 5.90 0.62
CA SER A 756 13.39 5.46 -0.13
C SER A 756 12.50 4.57 0.74
N ALA A 757 11.19 4.62 0.53
CA ALA A 757 10.26 3.70 1.16
C ALA A 757 10.55 2.25 0.72
N GLN A 758 10.44 1.31 1.67
CA GLN A 758 10.58 -0.12 1.39
C GLN A 758 9.20 -0.71 1.08
N PRO A 759 9.06 -1.66 0.14
CA PRO A 759 7.80 -2.37 -0.08
C PRO A 759 7.28 -2.97 1.23
N MET A 760 5.98 -2.79 1.49
CA MET A 760 5.36 -3.17 2.76
C MET A 760 4.98 -4.66 2.86
N ILE A 761 5.13 -5.40 1.75
CA ILE A 761 4.73 -6.81 1.63
C ILE A 761 5.54 -7.78 2.52
N GLY A 762 4.83 -8.74 3.13
CA GLY A 762 5.42 -9.84 3.90
C GLY A 762 6.04 -9.45 5.25
N MET A 763 5.75 -8.26 5.76
CA MET A 763 6.35 -7.77 7.00
C MET A 763 6.06 -8.68 8.21
N GLY A 764 4.84 -9.22 8.34
CA GLY A 764 4.49 -10.22 9.36
C GLY A 764 5.27 -11.54 9.27
N LEU A 765 5.60 -11.99 8.06
CA LEU A 765 6.44 -13.18 7.85
C LEU A 765 7.87 -12.94 8.36
N LEU A 766 8.41 -11.73 8.20
CA LEU A 766 9.71 -11.34 8.75
C LEU A 766 9.66 -11.19 10.28
N GLU A 767 8.57 -10.64 10.84
CA GLU A 767 8.38 -10.54 12.30
C GLU A 767 8.31 -11.93 12.93
N ALA A 768 7.70 -12.89 12.23
CA ALA A 768 7.59 -14.28 12.67
C ALA A 768 8.94 -15.04 12.71
N ILE A 769 10.03 -14.55 12.10
CA ILE A 769 11.37 -15.18 12.18
C ILE A 769 11.92 -15.05 13.61
N SER A 770 12.44 -16.14 14.19
CA SER A 770 13.04 -16.09 15.54
C SER A 770 14.30 -15.23 15.57
N ASP A 771 14.67 -14.71 16.74
CA ASP A 771 15.93 -13.96 16.88
C ASP A 771 17.13 -14.88 16.63
N GLU A 772 17.00 -16.14 17.04
CA GLU A 772 18.01 -17.19 16.94
C GLU A 772 18.29 -17.56 15.47
N GLU A 773 17.27 -17.54 14.62
CA GLU A 773 17.42 -17.84 13.18
C GLU A 773 18.21 -16.73 12.46
N ILE A 774 17.92 -15.46 12.75
CA ILE A 774 18.69 -14.31 12.23
C ILE A 774 20.12 -14.33 12.80
N LEU A 775 20.26 -14.48 14.13
CA LEU A 775 21.55 -14.46 14.81
C LEU A 775 22.44 -15.67 14.48
N SER A 776 21.88 -16.79 13.99
CA SER A 776 22.68 -17.94 13.54
C SER A 776 23.56 -17.65 12.33
N ARG A 777 23.19 -16.63 11.53
CA ARG A 777 23.89 -16.21 10.30
C ARG A 777 24.98 -15.15 10.58
N ALA A 778 24.88 -14.42 11.68
CA ALA A 778 25.79 -13.31 12.02
C ALA A 778 27.19 -13.81 12.44
N ARG A 779 28.24 -13.41 11.71
CA ARG A 779 29.59 -13.97 11.89
C ARG A 779 30.50 -13.07 12.72
N ARG A 780 31.49 -13.68 13.38
CA ARG A 780 32.59 -12.99 14.09
C ARG A 780 33.87 -12.89 13.26
N THR A 781 33.92 -13.63 12.16
CA THR A 781 35.00 -13.67 11.17
C THR A 781 34.35 -13.65 9.79
N PRO A 782 34.94 -12.98 8.79
CA PRO A 782 34.41 -13.04 7.43
C PRO A 782 34.44 -14.47 6.88
N ASP A 783 33.65 -14.69 5.84
CA ASP A 783 33.70 -15.90 5.02
C ASP A 783 34.84 -15.85 3.99
N GLU A 784 34.81 -16.74 2.98
CA GLU A 784 35.83 -16.81 1.93
C GLU A 784 35.81 -15.64 0.93
N ASP A 785 34.69 -14.91 0.82
CA ASP A 785 34.54 -13.72 -0.04
C ASP A 785 34.70 -12.40 0.71
N GLY A 786 34.62 -12.43 2.05
CA GLY A 786 34.67 -11.26 2.93
C GLY A 786 33.39 -11.04 3.75
N VAL A 787 32.31 -11.78 3.47
CA VAL A 787 30.97 -11.57 4.05
C VAL A 787 30.95 -11.92 5.52
N MET A 788 30.40 -11.03 6.34
CA MET A 788 30.32 -11.16 7.80
C MET A 788 28.88 -11.19 8.29
N GLY A 789 28.03 -10.23 7.90
CA GLY A 789 26.67 -10.08 8.41
C GLY A 789 26.61 -9.75 9.92
N ARG A 790 26.06 -8.59 10.28
CA ARG A 790 26.03 -8.09 11.67
C ARG A 790 24.62 -7.74 12.13
N ALA A 791 24.26 -8.19 13.33
CA ALA A 791 23.03 -7.74 13.98
C ALA A 791 23.20 -6.31 14.55
N ASN A 792 22.15 -5.49 14.39
CA ASN A 792 21.98 -4.26 15.15
C ASN A 792 21.13 -4.53 16.40
N TYR A 793 21.24 -3.68 17.40
CA TYR A 793 20.45 -3.76 18.63
C TYR A 793 19.92 -2.38 18.98
N ASN A 794 18.70 -2.34 19.54
CA ASN A 794 18.11 -1.11 20.04
C ASN A 794 17.29 -1.40 21.30
N TYR A 795 16.97 -0.35 22.06
CA TYR A 795 15.97 -0.44 23.11
C TYR A 795 14.56 -0.53 22.53
N ASP A 796 13.72 -1.30 23.20
CA ASP A 796 12.27 -1.24 23.05
C ASP A 796 11.74 0.06 23.69
N PRO A 797 11.06 0.95 22.94
CA PRO A 797 10.54 2.20 23.50
C PRO A 797 9.38 1.99 24.50
N GLU A 798 8.71 0.83 24.49
CA GLU A 798 7.59 0.54 25.38
C GLU A 798 8.03 -0.16 26.68
N THR A 799 9.09 -0.98 26.64
CA THR A 799 9.57 -1.72 27.83
C THR A 799 10.94 -1.29 28.36
N GLY A 800 11.78 -0.67 27.53
CA GLY A 800 13.19 -0.39 27.83
C GLY A 800 14.14 -1.59 27.70
N ASP A 801 13.65 -2.76 27.25
CA ASP A 801 14.49 -3.95 27.03
C ASP A 801 15.45 -3.77 25.84
N VAL A 802 16.63 -4.38 25.88
CA VAL A 802 17.46 -4.53 24.68
C VAL A 802 16.85 -5.60 23.78
N ARG A 803 16.65 -5.29 22.49
CA ARG A 803 16.14 -6.25 21.50
C ARG A 803 16.98 -6.28 20.22
N LEU A 804 16.79 -7.33 19.43
CA LEU A 804 17.31 -7.43 18.07
C LEU A 804 16.62 -6.38 17.18
N GLY A 805 17.41 -5.55 16.50
CA GLY A 805 16.89 -4.62 15.50
C GLY A 805 16.55 -5.33 14.19
N ARG A 806 15.41 -4.98 13.60
CA ARG A 806 14.77 -5.71 12.48
C ARG A 806 14.40 -4.82 11.29
N TYR A 807 13.81 -3.66 11.54
CA TYR A 807 13.18 -2.84 10.49
C TYR A 807 13.90 -1.53 10.18
N GLY A 808 13.56 -0.97 9.01
CA GLY A 808 14.26 0.13 8.37
C GLY A 808 15.58 -0.30 7.71
N TRP A 809 16.16 0.62 6.94
CA TRP A 809 17.38 0.40 6.16
C TRP A 809 18.63 0.09 6.99
N LYS A 810 18.68 0.53 8.26
CA LYS A 810 19.78 0.27 9.19
C LYS A 810 19.37 -0.65 10.37
N ALA A 811 18.32 -1.46 10.17
CA ALA A 811 17.83 -2.47 11.12
C ALA A 811 17.64 -1.93 12.55
N SER A 812 17.07 -0.73 12.72
CA SER A 812 17.08 -0.01 14.00
C SER A 812 15.79 -0.11 14.80
N LYS A 813 14.70 -0.62 14.21
CA LYS A 813 13.39 -0.79 14.88
C LYS A 813 13.21 -2.24 15.28
N VAL A 814 12.74 -2.47 16.51
CA VAL A 814 12.78 -3.79 17.16
C VAL A 814 11.56 -4.68 16.87
N SER A 815 10.49 -4.08 16.35
CA SER A 815 9.21 -4.72 16.01
C SER A 815 8.51 -3.92 14.91
N LEU A 816 7.47 -4.51 14.29
CA LEU A 816 6.61 -3.83 13.33
C LEU A 816 5.88 -2.65 13.96
N ARG A 817 5.35 -2.82 15.18
CA ARG A 817 4.70 -1.74 15.94
C ARG A 817 5.62 -0.53 16.12
N HIS A 818 6.89 -0.76 16.47
CA HIS A 818 7.91 0.28 16.56
C HIS A 818 8.19 0.92 15.19
N GLN A 819 8.20 0.15 14.09
CA GLN A 819 8.34 0.72 12.74
C GLN A 819 7.15 1.60 12.33
N VAL A 820 5.90 1.19 12.61
CA VAL A 820 4.69 1.99 12.32
C VAL A 820 4.70 3.28 13.14
N ALA A 821 4.84 3.18 14.46
CA ALA A 821 4.80 4.34 15.35
C ALA A 821 5.95 5.33 15.09
N ASN A 822 7.14 4.83 14.71
CA ASN A 822 8.28 5.69 14.35
C ASN A 822 8.07 6.40 13.00
N ALA A 823 7.47 5.73 12.00
CA ALA A 823 7.14 6.37 10.72
C ALA A 823 6.03 7.42 10.88
N ALA A 824 4.98 7.11 11.65
CA ALA A 824 3.91 8.06 11.97
C ALA A 824 4.45 9.36 12.55
N LEU A 825 5.36 9.29 13.54
CA LEU A 825 6.01 10.50 14.08
C LEU A 825 6.95 11.15 13.06
N LEU A 826 7.95 10.42 12.57
CA LEU A 826 9.07 11.02 11.84
C LEU A 826 8.71 11.51 10.44
N ASP A 827 7.80 10.82 9.76
CA ASP A 827 7.48 11.07 8.35
C ASP A 827 6.09 11.71 8.15
N MET A 828 5.16 11.53 9.09
CA MET A 828 3.81 12.10 9.02
C MET A 828 3.49 13.09 10.14
N SER A 829 4.36 13.24 11.15
CA SER A 829 4.15 14.12 12.32
C SER A 829 2.85 13.81 13.08
N VAL A 830 2.54 12.52 13.19
CA VAL A 830 1.41 11.97 13.95
C VAL A 830 1.97 11.26 15.19
N THR A 831 1.48 11.61 16.38
CA THR A 831 1.90 10.98 17.64
C THR A 831 1.15 9.67 17.89
N SER A 832 1.56 8.91 18.89
CA SER A 832 0.98 7.60 19.24
C SER A 832 1.28 7.26 20.71
N PRO A 833 0.72 6.19 21.29
CA PRO A 833 1.02 5.79 22.68
C PRO A 833 2.52 5.54 22.94
N MET A 834 3.27 5.09 21.92
CA MET A 834 4.72 4.88 21.95
C MET A 834 5.53 6.18 21.77
N TYR A 835 4.99 7.17 21.06
CA TYR A 835 5.62 8.46 20.80
C TYR A 835 4.63 9.60 21.13
N PRO A 836 4.49 9.99 22.42
CA PRO A 836 3.33 10.73 22.90
C PRO A 836 3.25 12.19 22.47
N ASN A 837 4.37 12.80 22.06
CA ASN A 837 4.44 14.21 21.66
C ASN A 837 5.43 14.40 20.50
N ARG A 838 5.34 15.55 19.81
CA ARG A 838 6.25 15.87 18.69
C ARG A 838 7.68 16.23 19.13
N ASP A 839 7.89 16.66 20.37
CA ASP A 839 9.23 16.87 20.92
C ASP A 839 10.07 15.57 20.99
N CYS A 840 9.47 14.38 20.82
CA CYS A 840 10.18 13.14 20.51
C CYS A 840 11.18 13.28 19.34
N LEU A 841 10.96 14.20 18.39
CA LEU A 841 11.92 14.56 17.34
C LEU A 841 13.28 15.03 17.90
N ALA A 842 13.30 15.65 19.09
CA ALA A 842 14.50 16.12 19.79
C ALA A 842 15.16 15.06 20.71
N GLY A 843 14.72 13.80 20.65
CA GLY A 843 15.32 12.68 21.35
C GLY A 843 14.69 12.34 22.72
N PRO A 844 15.22 11.32 23.42
CA PRO A 844 14.51 10.65 24.51
C PRO A 844 14.29 11.47 25.78
N GLU A 845 15.09 12.50 26.07
CA GLU A 845 14.82 13.38 27.23
C GLU A 845 13.53 14.20 27.07
N ARG A 846 13.01 14.29 25.84
CA ARG A 846 11.74 14.95 25.51
C ARG A 846 10.62 13.98 25.16
N CYS A 847 10.98 12.78 24.70
CA CYS A 847 10.02 11.75 24.31
C CYS A 847 9.39 11.05 25.51
N ASN A 848 8.55 11.77 26.26
CA ASN A 848 7.91 11.31 27.48
C ASN A 848 6.66 12.14 27.81
N THR A 849 5.69 11.53 28.48
CA THR A 849 4.40 12.17 28.82
C THR A 849 4.52 13.31 29.84
N GLN A 850 5.66 13.44 30.55
CA GLN A 850 5.93 14.58 31.42
C GLN A 850 6.29 15.85 30.64
N SER A 851 6.81 15.72 29.41
CA SER A 851 7.05 16.86 28.51
C SER A 851 5.77 17.31 27.80
N GLY A 852 4.82 16.39 27.63
CA GLY A 852 3.50 16.63 27.04
C GLY A 852 2.94 15.37 26.38
N THR A 853 1.66 15.43 26.00
CA THR A 853 1.01 14.44 25.13
C THR A 853 0.14 15.20 24.12
N ASP A 854 0.38 14.97 22.83
CA ASP A 854 -0.41 15.57 21.75
C ASP A 854 -1.51 14.62 21.27
N ALA A 855 -2.51 15.15 20.56
CA ALA A 855 -3.42 14.32 19.78
C ALA A 855 -2.68 13.59 18.65
N GLY A 856 -2.98 12.30 18.51
CA GLY A 856 -2.39 11.34 17.58
C GLY A 856 -3.17 10.02 17.57
N LEU A 857 -2.58 8.95 17.04
CA LEU A 857 -3.23 7.64 16.94
C LEU A 857 -3.67 7.11 18.31
N SER A 858 -4.84 6.47 18.35
CA SER A 858 -5.24 5.61 19.47
C SER A 858 -4.41 4.32 19.51
N GLU A 859 -4.50 3.59 20.62
CA GLU A 859 -3.92 2.24 20.74
C GLU A 859 -4.50 1.31 19.66
N ASP A 860 -5.82 1.26 19.55
CA ASP A 860 -6.56 0.46 18.57
C ASP A 860 -6.16 0.80 17.12
N ALA A 861 -5.97 2.09 16.79
CA ALA A 861 -5.53 2.50 15.45
C ALA A 861 -4.09 2.06 15.15
N LEU A 862 -3.17 2.20 16.12
CA LEU A 862 -1.80 1.71 15.99
C LEU A 862 -1.74 0.18 15.89
N GLU A 863 -2.60 -0.54 16.63
CA GLU A 863 -2.72 -2.00 16.50
C GLU A 863 -3.26 -2.39 15.13
N LEU A 864 -4.33 -1.76 14.63
CA LEU A 864 -4.91 -2.02 13.30
C LEU A 864 -3.89 -1.78 12.17
N MET A 865 -3.16 -0.66 12.19
CA MET A 865 -2.08 -0.40 11.22
C MET A 865 -0.95 -1.45 11.32
N THR A 866 -0.62 -1.91 12.53
CA THR A 866 0.37 -2.99 12.75
C THR A 866 -0.16 -4.34 12.26
N ASN A 867 -1.44 -4.61 12.45
CA ASN A 867 -2.11 -5.86 12.05
C ASN A 867 -2.24 -5.97 10.53
N TYR A 868 -2.48 -4.86 9.82
CA TYR A 868 -2.38 -4.80 8.36
C TYR A 868 -1.03 -5.29 7.86
N LEU A 869 0.08 -4.73 8.37
CA LEU A 869 1.44 -5.14 7.99
C LEU A 869 1.80 -6.57 8.42
N ASN A 870 1.13 -7.14 9.43
CA ASN A 870 1.29 -8.54 9.80
C ASN A 870 0.57 -9.50 8.83
N LEU A 871 -0.49 -9.05 8.18
CA LEU A 871 -1.38 -9.86 7.33
C LEU A 871 -1.23 -9.58 5.83
N LEU A 872 -0.41 -8.58 5.47
CA LEU A 872 -0.09 -8.20 4.10
C LEU A 872 0.88 -9.21 3.47
N ALA A 873 0.40 -9.88 2.42
CA ALA A 873 1.06 -11.03 1.81
C ALA A 873 2.21 -10.64 0.87
N VAL A 874 2.79 -11.66 0.22
CA VAL A 874 3.81 -11.52 -0.84
C VAL A 874 3.35 -12.35 -2.05
N PRO A 875 3.62 -11.91 -3.29
CA PRO A 875 3.27 -12.69 -4.46
C PRO A 875 4.07 -13.99 -4.55
N ALA A 876 3.47 -15.04 -5.11
CA ALA A 876 4.22 -16.21 -5.53
C ALA A 876 5.17 -15.87 -6.70
N GLN A 877 6.30 -16.57 -6.76
CA GLN A 877 7.31 -16.40 -7.81
C GLN A 877 6.72 -16.75 -9.18
N ARG A 878 6.88 -15.83 -10.14
CA ARG A 878 6.46 -15.93 -11.55
C ARG A 878 7.42 -16.83 -12.34
N SER A 879 7.40 -18.14 -12.07
CA SER A 879 8.34 -19.13 -12.64
C SER A 879 7.68 -20.35 -13.30
N VAL A 880 6.35 -20.37 -13.42
CA VAL A 880 5.57 -21.41 -14.13
C VAL A 880 4.79 -20.77 -15.28
N VAL A 881 4.81 -21.40 -16.46
CA VAL A 881 4.05 -20.92 -17.63
C VAL A 881 2.55 -21.12 -17.39
N SER A 882 1.77 -20.05 -17.55
CA SER A 882 0.30 -20.13 -17.47
C SER A 882 -0.31 -20.60 -18.78
N GLY A 883 -1.39 -21.37 -18.69
CA GLY A 883 -2.10 -21.96 -19.83
C GLY A 883 -3.04 -20.99 -20.54
N PHE A 884 -2.49 -19.90 -21.08
CA PHE A 884 -3.22 -19.00 -21.97
C PHE A 884 -3.66 -19.75 -23.26
N PRO A 885 -4.84 -19.41 -23.85
CA PRO A 885 -5.25 -19.91 -25.17
C PRO A 885 -4.37 -19.39 -26.31
N ASN A 886 -4.35 -20.09 -27.44
CA ASN A 886 -3.63 -19.64 -28.65
C ASN A 886 -4.26 -18.36 -29.20
N GLY A 887 -3.54 -17.24 -29.14
CA GLY A 887 -4.01 -15.94 -29.62
C GLY A 887 -4.57 -15.01 -28.53
N VAL A 888 -4.49 -15.42 -27.26
CA VAL A 888 -4.53 -14.49 -26.11
C VAL A 888 -3.09 -14.23 -25.69
N ALA A 889 -2.69 -12.97 -25.52
CA ALA A 889 -1.36 -12.66 -25.00
C ALA A 889 -1.24 -13.05 -23.52
N PRO A 890 -0.12 -13.67 -23.10
CA PRO A 890 0.26 -13.65 -21.70
C PRO A 890 0.46 -12.19 -21.26
N LEU A 891 0.04 -11.86 -20.04
CA LEU A 891 0.39 -10.57 -19.44
C LEU A 891 1.92 -10.46 -19.40
N SER A 892 2.46 -9.26 -19.65
CA SER A 892 3.91 -9.07 -19.84
C SER A 892 4.76 -9.57 -18.66
N TYR A 893 4.20 -9.55 -17.46
CA TYR A 893 4.82 -10.09 -16.24
C TYR A 893 4.64 -11.60 -16.03
N LEU A 894 3.67 -12.23 -16.71
CA LEU A 894 3.46 -13.68 -16.71
C LEU A 894 4.04 -14.40 -17.95
N ASP A 895 4.60 -13.67 -18.93
CA ASP A 895 5.38 -14.26 -20.03
C ASP A 895 6.77 -14.70 -19.54
N VAL A 896 6.83 -15.91 -18.99
CA VAL A 896 7.99 -16.41 -18.25
C VAL A 896 8.65 -17.60 -18.93
N ASN A 897 9.98 -17.66 -18.87
CA ASN A 897 10.78 -18.80 -19.35
C ASN A 897 11.37 -19.57 -18.15
N PRO A 898 10.76 -20.69 -17.71
CA PRO A 898 11.20 -21.41 -16.52
C PRO A 898 12.63 -21.93 -16.61
N ALA A 899 13.12 -22.27 -17.81
CA ALA A 899 14.49 -22.74 -18.00
C ALA A 899 15.51 -21.60 -17.82
N LYS A 900 15.22 -20.40 -18.33
CA LYS A 900 16.06 -19.20 -18.14
C LYS A 900 16.03 -18.72 -16.68
N ILE A 901 14.88 -18.85 -16.01
CA ILE A 901 14.73 -18.55 -14.58
C ILE A 901 15.50 -19.55 -13.70
N ALA A 902 15.41 -20.86 -13.97
CA ALA A 902 16.17 -21.86 -13.22
C ALA A 902 17.69 -21.76 -13.43
N ALA A 903 18.13 -21.39 -14.65
CA ALA A 903 19.52 -21.01 -14.89
C ALA A 903 19.91 -19.76 -14.08
N GLY A 904 19.04 -18.76 -13.98
CA GLY A 904 19.26 -17.56 -13.16
C GLY A 904 19.35 -17.83 -11.66
N GLU A 905 18.51 -18.71 -11.10
CA GLU A 905 18.62 -19.15 -9.69
C GLU A 905 19.95 -19.90 -9.45
N THR A 906 20.41 -20.68 -10.43
CA THR A 906 21.75 -21.31 -10.38
C THR A 906 22.86 -20.26 -10.37
N VAL A 907 22.81 -19.28 -11.28
CA VAL A 907 23.80 -18.18 -11.34
C VAL A 907 23.82 -17.35 -10.07
N PHE A 908 22.65 -17.08 -9.46
CA PHE A 908 22.52 -16.34 -8.20
C PHE A 908 23.27 -16.99 -7.02
N GLU A 909 23.17 -18.32 -6.91
CA GLU A 909 23.89 -19.12 -5.93
C GLU A 909 25.39 -19.24 -6.28
N GLU A 910 25.74 -19.49 -7.57
CA GLU A 910 27.14 -19.63 -8.02
C GLU A 910 27.97 -18.34 -7.88
N ILE A 911 27.38 -17.16 -8.15
CA ILE A 911 28.05 -15.88 -7.90
C ILE A 911 27.99 -15.45 -6.43
N ARG A 912 27.24 -16.19 -5.59
CA ARG A 912 27.06 -15.98 -4.16
C ARG A 912 26.38 -14.66 -3.81
N CYS A 913 25.25 -14.37 -4.46
CA CYS A 913 24.30 -13.38 -3.95
C CYS A 913 23.61 -13.89 -2.67
N SER A 914 23.38 -15.20 -2.57
CA SER A 914 22.78 -15.90 -1.43
C SER A 914 23.59 -15.83 -0.13
N ALA A 915 24.84 -15.38 -0.17
CA ALA A 915 25.67 -15.18 1.02
C ALA A 915 25.08 -14.16 2.01
N CYS A 916 24.31 -13.20 1.51
CA CYS A 916 23.48 -12.26 2.29
C CYS A 916 21.99 -12.44 1.97
N HIS A 917 21.64 -12.55 0.68
CA HIS A 917 20.27 -12.72 0.21
C HIS A 917 19.77 -14.17 0.35
N VAL A 918 19.75 -14.68 1.58
CA VAL A 918 19.45 -16.09 1.89
C VAL A 918 18.09 -16.52 1.35
N SER A 919 18.12 -17.52 0.48
CA SER A 919 17.01 -17.91 -0.41
C SER A 919 15.83 -18.59 0.29
N SER A 920 16.00 -19.16 1.50
CA SER A 920 14.87 -19.64 2.31
C SER A 920 15.11 -19.59 3.82
N ILE A 921 14.03 -19.35 4.56
CA ILE A 921 13.95 -19.31 6.03
C ILE A 921 12.66 -20.02 6.47
N LYS A 922 12.64 -20.63 7.67
CA LYS A 922 11.39 -21.05 8.32
C LYS A 922 10.98 -20.04 9.40
N THR A 923 9.73 -19.58 9.40
CA THR A 923 9.19 -18.75 10.48
C THR A 923 8.93 -19.57 11.75
N SER A 924 8.79 -18.88 12.88
CA SER A 924 8.57 -19.47 14.20
C SER A 924 7.11 -19.38 14.65
N LYS A 925 6.83 -19.63 15.94
CA LYS A 925 5.49 -19.47 16.54
C LYS A 925 5.24 -18.08 17.15
N ARG A 926 6.15 -17.12 16.99
CA ARG A 926 6.12 -15.85 17.74
C ARG A 926 5.05 -14.84 17.32
N SER A 927 4.44 -14.97 16.14
CA SER A 927 3.36 -14.06 15.73
C SER A 927 2.04 -14.43 16.40
N GLN A 928 1.14 -13.46 16.58
CA GLN A 928 -0.24 -13.72 16.99
C GLN A 928 -1.13 -14.27 15.86
N PHE A 929 -0.65 -14.19 14.61
CA PHE A 929 -1.35 -14.62 13.40
C PHE A 929 -0.86 -15.99 12.93
N ASP A 930 -1.78 -16.93 12.67
CA ASP A 930 -1.46 -18.30 12.26
C ASP A 930 -0.99 -18.37 10.81
N GLU A 931 -1.46 -17.45 9.98
CA GLU A 931 -1.08 -17.20 8.58
C GLU A 931 0.44 -17.19 8.37
N VAL A 932 1.16 -16.59 9.31
CA VAL A 932 2.63 -16.40 9.26
C VAL A 932 3.40 -17.37 10.17
N ARG A 933 2.71 -18.25 10.93
CA ARG A 933 3.35 -19.24 11.81
C ARG A 933 3.90 -20.43 11.02
N GLU A 934 5.08 -20.88 11.43
CA GLU A 934 5.77 -22.10 10.93
C GLU A 934 5.91 -22.24 9.39
N GLN A 935 5.75 -21.17 8.62
CA GLN A 935 5.87 -21.18 7.15
C GLN A 935 7.32 -21.39 6.72
N PHE A 936 7.53 -22.16 5.65
CA PHE A 936 8.76 -22.05 4.86
C PHE A 936 8.56 -20.92 3.85
N ILE A 937 9.42 -19.90 3.92
CA ILE A 937 9.37 -18.70 3.10
C ILE A 937 10.63 -18.57 2.24
N LYS A 938 10.55 -17.79 1.16
CA LYS A 938 11.69 -17.37 0.32
C LYS A 938 11.82 -15.84 0.33
N PRO A 939 12.41 -15.24 1.37
CA PRO A 939 12.51 -13.78 1.47
C PRO A 939 13.74 -13.21 0.75
N TYR A 940 14.74 -14.04 0.42
CA TYR A 940 16.02 -13.63 -0.15
C TYR A 940 16.71 -12.54 0.70
N THR A 941 16.78 -12.77 2.01
CA THR A 941 17.45 -11.91 3.01
C THR A 941 17.76 -12.68 4.28
N ASP A 942 18.86 -12.35 4.95
CA ASP A 942 19.20 -12.78 6.32
C ASP A 942 18.78 -11.78 7.42
N MET A 943 18.25 -10.62 7.02
CA MET A 943 17.93 -9.45 7.86
C MET A 943 19.13 -8.81 8.60
N LEU A 944 20.37 -9.13 8.24
CA LEU A 944 21.57 -8.57 8.87
C LEU A 944 22.06 -7.29 8.17
N LEU A 945 22.91 -6.54 8.87
CA LEU A 945 23.69 -5.45 8.30
C LEU A 945 24.93 -5.98 7.59
N HIS A 946 25.19 -5.49 6.38
CA HIS A 946 26.44 -5.70 5.66
C HIS A 946 27.09 -4.36 5.34
N ASP A 947 28.42 -4.31 5.38
CA ASP A 947 29.18 -3.19 4.84
C ASP A 947 29.13 -3.23 3.31
N MET A 948 28.47 -2.25 2.68
CA MET A 948 28.31 -2.16 1.23
C MET A 948 29.36 -1.25 0.56
N GLY A 949 30.37 -0.80 1.31
CA GLY A 949 31.48 0.03 0.83
C GLY A 949 31.16 1.52 0.65
N ASP A 950 32.22 2.31 0.46
CA ASP A 950 32.20 3.78 0.43
C ASP A 950 31.23 4.38 -0.60
N ASP A 951 31.06 3.71 -1.75
CA ASP A 951 30.14 4.10 -2.82
C ASP A 951 28.67 4.19 -2.36
N LEU A 952 28.29 3.32 -1.43
CA LEU A 952 26.96 3.26 -0.83
C LEU A 952 26.95 3.80 0.61
N ALA A 953 28.02 4.44 1.07
CA ALA A 953 28.02 5.09 2.37
C ALA A 953 27.22 6.39 2.38
N ASP A 954 26.37 6.55 3.39
CA ASP A 954 26.02 7.88 3.91
C ASP A 954 26.99 8.26 5.06
N ASN A 955 26.82 9.42 5.68
CA ASN A 955 27.58 9.81 6.88
C ASN A 955 26.76 9.65 8.18
N PHE A 956 25.73 8.79 8.17
CA PHE A 956 24.74 8.65 9.24
C PHE A 956 24.91 7.34 10.01
N GLU A 957 25.00 7.42 11.33
CA GLU A 957 25.07 6.24 12.20
C GLU A 957 23.74 5.97 12.91
N GLU A 958 23.36 4.70 13.05
CA GLU A 958 22.13 4.30 13.74
C GLU A 958 22.39 3.03 14.58
N GLY A 959 22.78 3.23 15.84
CA GLY A 959 23.22 2.13 16.73
C GLY A 959 24.59 1.59 16.31
N LEU A 960 24.67 0.30 15.97
CA LEU A 960 25.89 -0.32 15.43
C LEU A 960 26.05 -0.11 13.92
N ALA A 961 25.01 0.37 13.22
CA ALA A 961 25.06 0.59 11.78
C ALA A 961 25.89 1.85 11.45
N LYS A 962 26.99 1.66 10.74
CA LYS A 962 27.86 2.72 10.20
C LYS A 962 27.35 3.25 8.85
N GLY A 963 28.03 4.25 8.30
CA GLY A 963 27.67 4.93 7.05
C GLY A 963 27.39 3.98 5.88
N SER A 964 28.30 3.04 5.63
CA SER A 964 28.18 1.99 4.60
C SER A 964 27.35 0.77 4.98
N MET A 965 26.85 0.68 6.23
CA MET A 965 26.16 -0.51 6.72
C MET A 965 24.66 -0.47 6.48
N TRP A 966 24.17 -1.43 5.69
CA TRP A 966 22.78 -1.52 5.27
C TRP A 966 22.22 -2.90 5.55
N ARG A 967 20.93 -2.95 5.92
CA ARG A 967 20.19 -4.19 6.14
C ARG A 967 19.90 -4.87 4.81
N THR A 968 20.21 -6.16 4.69
CA THR A 968 19.77 -6.99 3.57
C THR A 968 18.25 -6.88 3.44
N SER A 969 17.78 -6.30 2.34
CA SER A 969 16.34 -6.16 2.07
C SER A 969 15.82 -7.41 1.37
N ALA A 970 14.57 -7.78 1.64
CA ALA A 970 13.93 -8.89 0.97
C ALA A 970 13.81 -8.61 -0.54
N LEU A 971 13.93 -9.64 -1.37
CA LEU A 971 13.80 -9.51 -2.83
C LEU A 971 12.45 -10.02 -3.38
N TRP A 972 11.55 -10.51 -2.53
CA TRP A 972 10.19 -10.82 -2.97
C TRP A 972 9.49 -9.59 -3.56
N GLY A 973 8.74 -9.78 -4.64
CA GLY A 973 8.11 -8.70 -5.41
C GLY A 973 9.07 -7.77 -6.16
N ILE A 974 10.40 -7.99 -6.18
CA ILE A 974 11.30 -7.05 -6.85
C ILE A 974 11.04 -6.99 -8.38
N GLY A 975 10.54 -8.07 -8.98
CA GLY A 975 10.06 -8.13 -10.35
C GLY A 975 8.74 -7.39 -10.58
N TYR A 976 7.88 -7.28 -9.56
CA TYR A 976 6.64 -6.48 -9.58
C TYR A 976 6.86 -4.99 -9.30
N THR A 977 8.07 -4.56 -8.92
CA THR A 977 8.30 -3.20 -8.40
C THR A 977 7.93 -2.08 -9.37
N LYS A 978 8.02 -2.30 -10.69
CA LYS A 978 7.57 -1.31 -11.70
C LYS A 978 6.07 -1.38 -11.93
N ASP A 979 5.57 -2.58 -12.16
CA ASP A 979 4.15 -2.92 -12.34
C ASP A 979 3.30 -2.30 -11.20
N VAL A 980 3.81 -2.37 -9.97
CA VAL A 980 3.19 -1.75 -8.77
C VAL A 980 3.19 -0.21 -8.81
N ALA A 981 4.19 0.42 -9.40
CA ALA A 981 4.27 1.89 -9.46
C ALA A 981 3.45 2.50 -10.61
N GLY A 982 3.11 1.71 -11.64
CA GLY A 982 2.61 2.24 -12.92
C GLY A 982 3.62 3.22 -13.52
N ASP A 983 3.15 4.39 -13.96
CA ASP A 983 3.98 5.42 -14.59
C ASP A 983 4.98 6.11 -13.66
N VAL A 984 4.86 5.97 -12.33
CA VAL A 984 5.75 6.68 -11.38
C VAL A 984 7.16 6.05 -11.39
N PRO A 985 8.22 6.80 -11.74
CA PRO A 985 9.58 6.26 -11.78
C PRO A 985 10.08 5.79 -10.41
N VAL A 986 10.29 4.49 -10.25
CA VAL A 986 10.85 3.87 -9.02
C VAL A 986 12.25 3.31 -9.24
N GLY A 987 13.05 3.31 -8.17
CA GLY A 987 14.47 2.93 -8.21
C GLY A 987 14.91 2.09 -7.01
N TYR A 988 16.01 1.36 -7.18
CA TYR A 988 16.52 0.39 -6.21
C TYR A 988 17.62 0.97 -5.31
N LEU A 989 18.02 0.18 -4.30
CA LEU A 989 18.92 0.57 -3.19
C LEU A 989 18.25 1.51 -2.16
N HIS A 990 19.01 1.97 -1.16
CA HIS A 990 18.48 2.69 0.00
C HIS A 990 17.93 4.09 -0.35
N ASP A 991 18.48 4.74 -1.37
CA ASP A 991 18.14 6.09 -1.83
C ASP A 991 17.49 6.10 -3.23
N SER A 992 17.04 4.94 -3.73
CA SER A 992 16.48 4.76 -5.08
C SER A 992 17.37 5.26 -6.23
N ARG A 993 18.69 5.42 -6.04
CA ARG A 993 19.58 5.94 -7.08
C ARG A 993 19.67 5.08 -8.35
N ALA A 994 19.46 3.77 -8.21
CA ALA A 994 19.68 2.79 -9.27
C ALA A 994 18.41 2.59 -10.12
N ARG A 995 18.49 2.92 -11.41
CA ARG A 995 17.38 2.87 -12.37
C ARG A 995 17.03 1.46 -12.83
N THR A 996 17.93 0.49 -12.62
CA THR A 996 17.79 -0.90 -13.04
C THR A 996 18.39 -1.87 -12.02
N LEU A 997 18.00 -3.15 -12.08
CA LEU A 997 18.64 -4.21 -11.30
C LEU A 997 20.13 -4.35 -11.63
N THR A 998 20.52 -4.14 -12.89
CA THR A 998 21.92 -4.12 -13.33
C THR A 998 22.71 -3.01 -12.64
N GLU A 999 22.19 -1.77 -12.61
CA GLU A 999 22.80 -0.69 -11.84
C GLU A 999 22.86 -1.03 -10.35
N ALA A 1000 21.80 -1.60 -9.78
CA ALA A 1000 21.73 -1.95 -8.37
C ALA A 1000 22.83 -2.96 -7.98
N ILE A 1001 23.02 -4.03 -8.76
CA ILE A 1001 24.07 -5.04 -8.54
C ILE A 1001 25.47 -4.41 -8.70
N VAL A 1002 25.69 -3.60 -9.73
CA VAL A 1002 27.02 -3.01 -10.02
C VAL A 1002 27.38 -1.88 -9.03
N TRP A 1003 26.38 -1.28 -8.37
CA TRP A 1003 26.56 -0.36 -7.23
C TRP A 1003 27.01 -1.03 -5.93
N HIS A 1004 26.93 -2.37 -5.79
CA HIS A 1004 27.36 -3.05 -4.56
C HIS A 1004 28.86 -2.83 -4.28
N GLY A 1005 29.30 -3.14 -3.07
CA GLY A 1005 30.70 -3.02 -2.65
C GLY A 1005 30.91 -3.66 -1.28
N GLY A 1006 32.05 -3.37 -0.65
CA GLY A 1006 32.37 -3.90 0.68
C GLY A 1006 32.33 -5.43 0.73
N GLU A 1007 31.50 -5.99 1.61
CA GLU A 1007 31.25 -7.43 1.73
C GLU A 1007 30.74 -8.07 0.43
N ALA A 1008 30.04 -7.31 -0.42
CA ALA A 1008 29.46 -7.81 -1.67
C ALA A 1008 30.32 -7.55 -2.92
N GLU A 1009 31.52 -6.95 -2.79
CA GLU A 1009 32.38 -6.62 -3.93
C GLU A 1009 32.74 -7.87 -4.76
N THR A 1010 33.04 -8.99 -4.11
CA THR A 1010 33.42 -10.24 -4.80
C THR A 1010 32.29 -10.77 -5.69
N SER A 1011 31.04 -10.79 -5.18
CA SER A 1011 29.86 -11.24 -5.93
C SER A 1011 29.50 -10.29 -7.09
N LYS A 1012 29.66 -8.97 -6.89
CA LYS A 1012 29.57 -7.96 -7.96
C LYS A 1012 30.62 -8.18 -9.05
N GLN A 1013 31.88 -8.44 -8.69
CA GLN A 1013 32.93 -8.69 -9.68
C GLN A 1013 32.65 -9.97 -10.47
N ARG A 1014 32.05 -10.99 -9.87
CA ARG A 1014 31.53 -12.15 -10.63
C ARG A 1014 30.45 -11.73 -11.64
N PHE A 1015 29.43 -10.96 -11.23
CA PHE A 1015 28.38 -10.45 -12.13
C PHE A 1015 28.92 -9.66 -13.32
N VAL A 1016 29.89 -8.75 -13.08
CA VAL A 1016 30.55 -7.96 -14.14
C VAL A 1016 31.27 -8.86 -15.15
N ASN A 1017 31.83 -9.99 -14.69
CA ASN A 1017 32.57 -10.96 -15.50
C ASN A 1017 31.74 -12.11 -16.09
N LEU A 1018 30.43 -12.20 -15.81
CA LEU A 1018 29.53 -13.19 -16.41
C LEU A 1018 29.47 -13.08 -17.95
N SER A 1019 28.97 -14.11 -18.63
CA SER A 1019 28.53 -13.95 -20.01
C SER A 1019 27.26 -13.10 -20.08
N ARG A 1020 26.87 -12.67 -21.29
CA ARG A 1020 25.59 -11.99 -21.50
C ARG A 1020 24.41 -12.92 -21.20
N GLU A 1021 24.52 -14.20 -21.54
CA GLU A 1021 23.47 -15.21 -21.34
C GLU A 1021 23.20 -15.43 -19.85
N ASP A 1022 24.26 -15.59 -19.04
CA ASP A 1022 24.15 -15.76 -17.59
C ASP A 1022 23.59 -14.50 -16.90
N ARG A 1023 23.98 -13.29 -17.36
CA ARG A 1023 23.39 -12.04 -16.87
C ARG A 1023 21.90 -11.95 -17.16
N GLU A 1024 21.49 -12.24 -18.39
CA GLU A 1024 20.07 -12.23 -18.74
C GLU A 1024 19.28 -13.34 -18.02
N ALA A 1025 19.90 -14.48 -17.73
CA ALA A 1025 19.30 -15.53 -16.91
C ALA A 1025 19.08 -15.06 -15.46
N LEU A 1026 20.11 -14.50 -14.82
CA LEU A 1026 20.02 -13.92 -13.48
C LEU A 1026 18.96 -12.81 -13.40
N LEU A 1027 18.91 -11.93 -14.41
CA LEU A 1027 17.90 -10.86 -14.46
C LEU A 1027 16.49 -11.41 -14.68
N ALA A 1028 16.31 -12.49 -15.45
CA ALA A 1028 15.02 -13.17 -15.56
C ALA A 1028 14.60 -13.84 -14.24
N PHE A 1029 15.55 -14.43 -13.50
CA PHE A 1029 15.29 -14.94 -12.15
C PHE A 1029 14.87 -13.82 -11.19
N LEU A 1030 15.60 -12.72 -11.11
CA LEU A 1030 15.22 -11.59 -10.26
C LEU A 1030 13.90 -10.94 -10.68
N GLY A 1031 13.59 -10.92 -11.98
CA GLY A 1031 12.28 -10.48 -12.52
C GLY A 1031 11.12 -11.46 -12.23
N SER A 1032 11.41 -12.69 -11.79
CA SER A 1032 10.40 -13.66 -11.38
C SER A 1032 9.97 -13.52 -9.91
N LEU A 1033 10.71 -12.78 -9.08
CA LEU A 1033 10.48 -12.63 -7.65
C LEU A 1033 9.44 -11.54 -7.33
#